data_AF-A0A3M0WQA8-F1
#
_entry.id   AF-A0A3M0WQA8-F1
#
_cell.length_a   1.000
_cell.length_b   1.000
_cell.length_c   1.000
_cell.angle_alpha   90.00
_cell.angle_beta   90.00
_cell.angle_gamma   90.00
#
_symmetry.space_group_name_H-M   'P 1'
#
loop_
_entity.id
_entity.type
_entity.pdbx_description
1 polymer ?
#
loop_
_entity_poly.entity_id
_entity_poly.type
_entity_poly.pdbx_seq_one_letter_code
_entity_poly.pdbx_strand_id
1 'polypeptide(L)'
;MGISVEGNLSADPATIIANSGLKVNEEIEIPGDQTINAIKRLWSLNIFEDVQILIDKKINDGVFLLIKVKEYPRIEMAKFEGNDEISEDDIEEKLTFVRGQILKPQDIARVKNNIKKLYEEEGFLNAKITPVLFKFFEADTIDGNLIVKWQNVNDLSDEYETEYEIDQEIGRNLVRKIKKRELLLYRIEEGDEVKVRKIEFVGNEAFDDDELKDEFDETSEAVWWKFWNSAKLNKEDFEKDKEALTNFYRKNGYRDFLILGDTLLYSKDKSEVEILISVYEGPQYKVRNIYWEGNTVYPDEALSERLDFQKGDIFNYEKFNQNHHFNEKQNDVSSLYQDHGYLGFRLETKEERIEPDSIDIHIKITENSRFKIGDVRITGNDKTKDKVIRRELYTIPGNYFSRADIFRSIQQLANLQYFNVEKLYQTGVDYRPENDSTVNLIYNVEEKSSDYLNASVGYSGSFGFSGSVGVTLTNFSIAEPFKMGGGQILNFNWQFGVGNFYRTLTLGFTEPWFMDTPTLVGFDVFDTRQRFFYDLRQSGGTVKVGRRLKWPDDFFYIQGLFKFQYNDVIDGGNFYVEGLSRQYTLGFTLTRTDIDNPIFPSRGSKISFVSELSGGPFLPGNVDYYKLNFTADLYKRLFNSNKLAFYSSVNLGYIKDLKLGTPINPFEFFYMGGNGLVIATTPLRGYEDRTVGPRNGNGDVIGGRVMTKFTAELRFAAALEPMPIYFLTFAEAGNVFYNLQQTDIFDLRKSVGVGARILINPIGLIGFDFGYGF
;
A
#
# COMPACT_ATOMS: atom_id res chain seq x y z
N MET A 1 -2.85 27.70 -69.49
CA MET A 1 -3.71 27.32 -68.34
C MET A 1 -3.40 28.19 -67.13
N GLY A 2 -4.41 28.73 -66.43
CA GLY A 2 -4.29 29.34 -65.09
C GLY A 2 -4.85 28.44 -63.99
N ILE A 3 -4.41 28.56 -62.73
CA ILE A 3 -4.85 27.70 -61.62
C ILE A 3 -5.14 28.56 -60.38
N SER A 4 -6.29 28.33 -59.75
CA SER A 4 -6.67 28.86 -58.44
C SER A 4 -7.06 27.72 -57.50
N VAL A 5 -7.06 28.00 -56.19
CA VAL A 5 -7.46 27.05 -55.14
C VAL A 5 -8.56 27.69 -54.31
N GLU A 6 -9.59 26.90 -54.00
CA GLU A 6 -10.68 27.28 -53.10
C GLU A 6 -10.95 26.17 -52.08
N GLY A 7 -11.35 26.57 -50.87
CA GLY A 7 -11.75 25.65 -49.80
C GLY A 7 -10.61 25.18 -48.88
N ASN A 8 -9.40 25.69 -49.08
CA ASN A 8 -8.28 25.48 -48.15
C ASN A 8 -8.42 26.38 -46.90
N LEU A 9 -8.17 25.80 -45.72
CA LEU A 9 -8.31 26.44 -44.41
C LEU A 9 -6.97 26.63 -43.71
N SER A 10 -6.11 25.62 -43.79
CA SER A 10 -4.79 25.57 -43.15
C SER A 10 -3.65 25.35 -44.13
N ALA A 11 -3.90 24.68 -45.26
CA ALA A 11 -2.91 24.48 -46.30
C ALA A 11 -2.76 25.74 -47.18
N ASP A 12 -1.51 26.08 -47.53
CA ASP A 12 -1.21 27.22 -48.40
C ASP A 12 -1.59 26.91 -49.87
N PRO A 13 -2.30 27.83 -50.58
CA PRO A 13 -2.72 27.63 -51.96
C PRO A 13 -1.58 27.26 -52.92
N ALA A 14 -0.41 27.89 -52.80
CA ALA A 14 0.72 27.61 -53.68
C ALA A 14 1.27 26.20 -53.44
N THR A 15 1.24 25.74 -52.19
CA THR A 15 1.62 24.36 -51.82
C THR A 15 0.65 23.33 -52.41
N ILE A 16 -0.66 23.62 -52.42
CA ILE A 16 -1.67 22.76 -53.05
C ILE A 16 -1.43 22.67 -54.56
N ILE A 17 -1.22 23.81 -55.23
CA ILE A 17 -0.92 23.85 -56.66
C ILE A 17 0.36 23.06 -56.96
N ALA A 18 1.43 23.24 -56.19
CA ALA A 18 2.69 22.53 -56.37
C ALA A 18 2.54 21.00 -56.22
N ASN A 19 1.79 20.53 -55.22
CA ASN A 19 1.57 19.10 -54.98
C ASN A 19 0.59 18.46 -55.98
N SER A 20 -0.30 19.25 -56.60
CA SER A 20 -1.18 18.78 -57.68
C SER A 20 -0.40 18.34 -58.91
N GLY A 21 0.82 18.86 -59.12
CA GLY A 21 1.62 18.57 -60.30
C GLY A 21 1.16 19.28 -61.58
N LEU A 22 0.11 20.11 -61.51
CA LEU A 22 -0.33 20.98 -62.61
C LEU A 22 0.54 22.25 -62.65
N LYS A 23 0.92 22.71 -63.85
CA LYS A 23 1.69 23.95 -64.01
C LYS A 23 0.98 24.97 -64.87
N VAL A 24 1.04 26.23 -64.43
CA VAL A 24 0.54 27.37 -65.19
C VAL A 24 1.24 27.44 -66.55
N ASN A 25 0.49 27.76 -67.61
CA ASN A 25 0.93 27.83 -69.01
C ASN A 25 1.25 26.48 -69.72
N GLU A 26 0.89 25.33 -69.14
CA GLU A 26 0.91 24.05 -69.88
C GLU A 26 -0.40 23.79 -70.64
N GLU A 27 -0.32 22.98 -71.70
CA GLU A 27 -1.48 22.37 -72.36
C GLU A 27 -2.06 21.27 -71.46
N ILE A 28 -3.39 21.19 -71.39
CA ILE A 28 -4.08 20.22 -70.54
C ILE A 28 -5.36 19.70 -71.22
N GLU A 29 -5.62 18.41 -71.05
CA GLU A 29 -6.88 17.77 -71.39
C GLU A 29 -7.79 17.71 -70.16
N ILE A 30 -9.05 18.18 -70.29
CA ILE A 30 -10.00 18.27 -69.17
C ILE A 30 -11.36 17.67 -69.60
N PRO A 31 -11.82 16.56 -68.99
CA PRO A 31 -11.09 15.69 -68.07
C PRO A 31 -10.01 14.87 -68.81
N GLY A 32 -8.86 14.67 -68.18
CA GLY A 32 -7.74 13.89 -68.75
C GLY A 32 -6.77 13.38 -67.69
N ASP A 33 -5.76 12.60 -68.08
CA ASP A 33 -4.83 11.92 -67.17
C ASP A 33 -4.12 12.89 -66.19
N GLN A 34 -3.79 14.10 -66.64
CA GLN A 34 -3.17 15.12 -65.80
C GLN A 34 -4.09 15.55 -64.64
N THR A 35 -5.39 15.74 -64.89
CA THR A 35 -6.37 16.09 -63.85
C THR A 35 -6.61 14.93 -62.87
N ILE A 36 -6.66 13.69 -63.37
CA ILE A 36 -6.83 12.49 -62.52
C ILE A 36 -5.60 12.29 -61.62
N ASN A 37 -4.39 12.44 -62.18
CA ASN A 37 -3.15 12.33 -61.41
C ASN A 37 -3.02 13.45 -60.38
N ALA A 38 -3.46 14.66 -60.70
CA ALA A 38 -3.50 15.77 -59.76
C ALA A 38 -4.43 15.48 -58.57
N ILE A 39 -5.64 14.96 -58.83
CA ILE A 39 -6.56 14.51 -57.78
C ILE A 39 -5.91 13.42 -56.93
N LYS A 40 -5.32 12.37 -57.53
CA LYS A 40 -4.64 11.28 -56.81
C LYS A 40 -3.49 11.77 -55.91
N ARG A 41 -2.68 12.71 -56.41
CA ARG A 41 -1.56 13.29 -55.63
C ARG A 41 -2.07 14.07 -54.43
N LEU A 42 -3.09 14.90 -54.62
CA LEU A 42 -3.69 15.67 -53.53
C LEU A 42 -4.37 14.75 -52.50
N TRP A 43 -5.07 13.69 -52.94
CA TRP A 43 -5.62 12.67 -52.04
C TRP A 43 -4.53 11.95 -51.23
N SER A 44 -3.37 11.65 -51.83
CA SER A 44 -2.26 10.97 -51.15
C SER A 44 -1.66 11.78 -49.98
N LEU A 45 -1.89 13.09 -49.94
CA LEU A 45 -1.48 13.94 -48.82
C LEU A 45 -2.26 13.63 -47.54
N ASN A 46 -3.40 12.92 -47.63
CA ASN A 46 -4.23 12.52 -46.48
C ASN A 46 -4.73 13.69 -45.62
N ILE A 47 -4.79 14.90 -46.17
CA ILE A 47 -5.26 16.12 -45.49
C ILE A 47 -6.60 16.64 -46.01
N PHE A 48 -7.11 16.09 -47.12
CA PHE A 48 -8.35 16.50 -47.76
C PHE A 48 -9.42 15.40 -47.68
N GLU A 49 -10.64 15.80 -47.29
CA GLU A 49 -11.87 15.02 -47.32
C GLU A 49 -12.44 14.92 -48.74
N ASP A 50 -12.32 15.99 -49.53
CA ASP A 50 -12.77 16.07 -50.92
C ASP A 50 -11.79 16.88 -51.77
N VAL A 51 -11.59 16.48 -53.02
CA VAL A 51 -10.73 17.15 -54.00
C VAL A 51 -11.39 17.10 -55.37
N GLN A 52 -11.66 18.28 -55.94
CA GLN A 52 -12.27 18.46 -57.24
C GLN A 52 -11.42 19.40 -58.09
N ILE A 53 -11.38 19.16 -59.39
CA ILE A 53 -10.76 20.07 -60.37
C ILE A 53 -11.86 20.52 -61.32
N LEU A 54 -12.21 21.80 -61.25
CA LEU A 54 -13.29 22.41 -61.99
C LEU A 54 -12.73 23.43 -63.00
N ILE A 55 -13.49 23.73 -64.04
CA ILE A 55 -13.16 24.83 -64.96
C ILE A 55 -13.78 26.11 -64.39
N ASP A 56 -12.94 27.06 -64.00
CA ASP A 56 -13.36 28.37 -63.47
C ASP A 56 -13.83 29.28 -64.61
N LYS A 57 -13.02 29.40 -65.67
CA LYS A 57 -13.38 30.14 -66.89
C LYS A 57 -12.61 29.68 -68.12
N LYS A 58 -13.24 29.81 -69.30
CA LYS A 58 -12.62 29.59 -70.61
C LYS A 58 -12.43 30.93 -71.33
N ILE A 59 -11.28 31.12 -71.96
CA ILE A 59 -10.95 32.25 -72.85
C ILE A 59 -10.52 31.69 -74.21
N ASN A 60 -10.51 32.53 -75.25
CA ASN A 60 -10.31 32.11 -76.64
C ASN A 60 -9.10 31.17 -76.87
N ASP A 61 -8.00 31.35 -76.13
CA ASP A 61 -6.76 30.54 -76.22
C ASP A 61 -6.32 29.95 -74.85
N GLY A 62 -7.24 29.70 -73.91
CA GLY A 62 -6.85 29.16 -72.61
C GLY A 62 -7.98 28.82 -71.63
N VAL A 63 -7.63 28.08 -70.59
CA VAL A 63 -8.53 27.65 -69.51
C VAL A 63 -7.96 28.01 -68.14
N PHE A 64 -8.83 28.42 -67.22
CA PHE A 64 -8.52 28.58 -65.80
C PHE A 64 -9.16 27.43 -65.04
N LEU A 65 -8.36 26.72 -64.25
CA LEU A 65 -8.79 25.63 -63.40
C LEU A 65 -8.91 26.09 -61.95
N LEU A 66 -9.96 25.62 -61.29
CA LEU A 66 -10.19 25.74 -59.88
C LEU A 66 -9.95 24.38 -59.22
N ILE A 67 -8.93 24.29 -58.37
CA ILE A 67 -8.76 23.15 -57.46
C ILE A 67 -9.62 23.45 -56.23
N LYS A 68 -10.79 22.81 -56.15
CA LYS A 68 -11.67 22.92 -55.00
C LYS A 68 -11.36 21.79 -54.04
N VAL A 69 -10.88 22.12 -52.85
CA VAL A 69 -10.56 21.13 -51.80
C VAL A 69 -11.44 21.34 -50.58
N LYS A 70 -11.68 20.27 -49.84
CA LYS A 70 -12.23 20.32 -48.49
C LYS A 70 -11.22 19.66 -47.57
N GLU A 71 -10.58 20.42 -46.69
CA GLU A 71 -9.64 19.86 -45.69
C GLU A 71 -10.41 19.03 -44.64
N TYR A 72 -9.80 17.94 -44.17
CA TYR A 72 -10.27 17.28 -42.95
C TYR A 72 -10.19 18.26 -41.78
N PRO A 73 -11.14 18.21 -40.83
CA PRO A 73 -11.07 19.04 -39.64
C PRO A 73 -9.84 18.66 -38.81
N ARG A 74 -9.36 19.62 -38.03
CA ARG A 74 -8.33 19.38 -37.03
C ARG A 74 -8.97 19.33 -35.66
N ILE A 75 -8.61 18.36 -34.84
CA ILE A 75 -9.17 18.24 -33.48
C ILE A 75 -8.46 19.18 -32.52
N GLU A 76 -9.22 19.84 -31.65
CA GLU A 76 -8.70 20.61 -30.54
C GLU A 76 -8.47 19.71 -29.32
N MET A 77 -9.51 19.01 -28.91
CA MET A 77 -9.50 18.02 -27.83
C MET A 77 -10.66 17.03 -28.03
N ALA A 78 -10.61 15.91 -27.31
CA ALA A 78 -11.73 15.00 -27.16
C ALA A 78 -12.30 15.14 -25.75
N LYS A 79 -13.61 15.04 -25.61
CA LYS A 79 -14.33 15.06 -24.33
C LYS A 79 -15.36 13.95 -24.26
N PHE A 80 -15.82 13.66 -23.05
CA PHE A 80 -16.75 12.58 -22.75
C PHE A 80 -17.91 13.10 -21.91
N GLU A 81 -19.09 12.54 -22.11
CA GLU A 81 -20.29 12.86 -21.36
C GLU A 81 -21.09 11.56 -21.16
N GLY A 82 -21.59 11.33 -19.93
CA GLY A 82 -22.34 10.12 -19.58
C GLY A 82 -21.47 8.91 -19.21
N ASN A 83 -20.23 9.13 -18.78
CA ASN A 83 -19.35 8.11 -18.21
C ASN A 83 -19.40 8.14 -16.67
N ASP A 84 -20.49 7.63 -16.10
CA ASP A 84 -20.69 7.60 -14.65
C ASP A 84 -19.98 6.38 -14.01
N GLU A 85 -19.84 5.28 -14.76
CA GLU A 85 -19.31 4.00 -14.26
C GLU A 85 -17.81 3.81 -14.54
N ILE A 86 -17.26 4.51 -15.55
CA ILE A 86 -15.84 4.45 -15.91
C ILE A 86 -15.21 5.85 -15.82
N SER A 87 -14.06 5.94 -15.16
CA SER A 87 -13.37 7.22 -14.96
C SER A 87 -12.93 7.86 -16.28
N GLU A 88 -12.91 9.20 -16.35
CA GLU A 88 -12.45 9.91 -17.55
C GLU A 88 -11.00 9.55 -17.89
N ASP A 89 -10.14 9.39 -16.88
CA ASP A 89 -8.73 9.02 -17.04
C ASP A 89 -8.57 7.66 -17.75
N ASP A 90 -9.34 6.64 -17.37
CA ASP A 90 -9.28 5.30 -17.99
C ASP A 90 -9.71 5.32 -19.46
N ILE A 91 -10.68 6.18 -19.79
CA ILE A 91 -11.14 6.40 -21.16
C ILE A 91 -10.10 7.19 -21.95
N GLU A 92 -9.46 8.18 -21.34
CA GLU A 92 -8.38 8.99 -21.93
C GLU A 92 -7.16 8.14 -22.30
N GLU A 93 -6.80 7.12 -21.51
CA GLU A 93 -5.74 6.18 -21.87
C GLU A 93 -5.99 5.45 -23.21
N LYS A 94 -7.26 5.29 -23.60
CA LYS A 94 -7.63 4.68 -24.88
C LYS A 94 -7.62 5.69 -26.03
N LEU A 95 -7.41 6.97 -25.76
CA LEU A 95 -7.28 8.01 -26.79
C LEU A 95 -5.87 8.01 -27.39
N THR A 96 -5.81 7.96 -28.72
CA THR A 96 -4.57 8.17 -29.46
C THR A 96 -4.42 9.60 -29.98
N PHE A 97 -5.22 10.54 -29.46
CA PHE A 97 -5.39 11.85 -30.10
C PHE A 97 -4.41 12.91 -29.56
N VAL A 98 -3.75 13.62 -30.47
CA VAL A 98 -2.92 14.79 -30.16
C VAL A 98 -3.60 16.07 -30.65
N ARG A 99 -3.60 17.11 -29.79
CA ARG A 99 -4.15 18.44 -30.09
C ARG A 99 -3.58 19.01 -31.39
N GLY A 100 -4.48 19.36 -32.32
CA GLY A 100 -4.17 19.97 -33.62
C GLY A 100 -3.86 18.99 -34.76
N GLN A 101 -3.90 17.68 -34.51
CA GLN A 101 -3.79 16.66 -35.56
C GLN A 101 -5.02 16.69 -36.48
N ILE A 102 -4.92 16.03 -37.63
CA ILE A 102 -6.01 15.88 -38.60
C ILE A 102 -6.96 14.77 -38.12
N LEU A 103 -8.25 15.06 -38.04
CA LEU A 103 -9.27 14.15 -37.56
C LEU A 103 -9.96 13.46 -38.74
N LYS A 104 -9.64 12.19 -38.97
CA LYS A 104 -10.26 11.38 -40.03
C LYS A 104 -11.43 10.58 -39.46
N PRO A 105 -12.47 10.28 -40.27
CA PRO A 105 -13.61 9.47 -39.84
C PRO A 105 -13.22 8.09 -39.26
N GLN A 106 -12.17 7.49 -39.83
CA GLN A 106 -11.62 6.21 -39.38
C GLN A 106 -10.96 6.28 -37.99
N ASP A 107 -10.37 7.42 -37.61
CA ASP A 107 -9.81 7.59 -36.27
C ASP A 107 -10.94 7.75 -35.23
N ILE A 108 -12.01 8.49 -35.58
CA ILE A 108 -13.21 8.61 -34.73
C ILE A 108 -13.85 7.24 -34.51
N ALA A 109 -14.01 6.45 -35.59
CA ALA A 109 -14.60 5.11 -35.51
C ALA A 109 -13.72 4.15 -34.70
N ARG A 110 -12.38 4.23 -34.83
CA ARG A 110 -11.44 3.42 -34.04
C ARG A 110 -11.59 3.73 -32.55
N VAL A 111 -11.56 5.00 -32.16
CA VAL A 111 -11.68 5.41 -30.76
C VAL A 111 -13.06 5.04 -30.20
N LYS A 112 -14.14 5.29 -30.94
CA LYS A 112 -15.49 4.82 -30.58
C LYS A 112 -15.52 3.33 -30.24
N ASN A 113 -14.89 2.49 -31.07
CA ASN A 113 -14.85 1.05 -30.86
C ASN A 113 -13.98 0.66 -29.66
N ASN A 114 -12.87 1.37 -29.42
CA ASN A 114 -12.03 1.14 -28.25
C ASN A 114 -12.78 1.44 -26.95
N ILE A 115 -13.49 2.58 -26.90
CA ILE A 115 -14.33 2.95 -25.75
C ILE A 115 -15.43 1.92 -25.57
N LYS A 116 -16.13 1.52 -26.64
CA LYS A 116 -17.15 0.47 -26.57
C LYS A 116 -16.61 -0.84 -26.01
N LYS A 117 -15.41 -1.25 -26.44
CA LYS A 117 -14.77 -2.46 -25.97
C LYS A 117 -14.41 -2.37 -24.48
N LEU A 118 -13.98 -1.19 -24.00
CA LEU A 118 -13.72 -0.95 -22.58
C LEU A 118 -14.99 -1.15 -21.74
N TYR A 119 -16.12 -0.58 -22.16
CA TYR A 119 -17.41 -0.82 -21.52
C TYR A 119 -17.83 -2.30 -21.58
N GLU A 120 -17.61 -2.98 -22.71
CA GLU A 120 -17.90 -4.42 -22.85
C GLU A 120 -17.04 -5.28 -21.90
N GLU A 121 -15.76 -4.93 -21.69
CA GLU A 121 -14.84 -5.58 -20.75
C GLU A 121 -15.30 -5.37 -19.29
N GLU A 122 -15.85 -4.20 -19.01
CA GLU A 122 -16.50 -3.83 -17.75
C GLU A 122 -17.98 -4.28 -17.68
N GLY A 123 -18.43 -5.24 -18.48
CA GLY A 123 -19.77 -5.83 -18.33
C GLY A 123 -20.95 -4.99 -18.84
N PHE A 124 -20.72 -3.86 -19.51
CA PHE A 124 -21.75 -3.00 -20.12
C PHE A 124 -21.93 -3.30 -21.62
N LEU A 125 -22.52 -4.46 -21.95
CA LEU A 125 -22.63 -4.94 -23.34
C LEU A 125 -23.61 -4.15 -24.23
N ASN A 126 -24.43 -3.31 -23.62
CA ASN A 126 -25.41 -2.47 -24.30
C ASN A 126 -24.95 -1.01 -24.45
N ALA A 127 -23.70 -0.70 -24.06
CA ALA A 127 -23.15 0.63 -24.16
C ALA A 127 -23.17 1.17 -25.60
N LYS A 128 -23.66 2.41 -25.75
CA LYS A 128 -23.68 3.14 -27.01
C LYS A 128 -22.83 4.39 -26.91
N ILE A 129 -21.85 4.44 -27.81
CA ILE A 129 -20.90 5.55 -27.89
C ILE A 129 -21.23 6.35 -29.16
N THR A 130 -21.63 7.61 -28.98
CA THR A 130 -22.04 8.51 -30.05
C THR A 130 -21.06 9.68 -30.17
N PRO A 131 -20.20 9.70 -31.22
CA PRO A 131 -19.32 10.83 -31.46
C PRO A 131 -20.11 12.01 -32.03
N VAL A 132 -19.92 13.19 -31.46
CA VAL A 132 -20.52 14.45 -31.87
C VAL A 132 -19.41 15.46 -32.09
N LEU A 133 -19.42 16.11 -33.26
CA LEU A 133 -18.45 17.15 -33.61
C LEU A 133 -19.05 18.52 -33.32
N PHE A 134 -18.28 19.35 -32.63
CA PHE A 134 -18.61 20.74 -32.36
C PHE A 134 -17.59 21.68 -33.00
N LYS A 135 -18.07 22.80 -33.54
CA LYS A 135 -17.25 23.89 -34.08
C LYS A 135 -17.20 25.05 -33.11
N PHE A 136 -16.11 25.80 -33.16
CA PHE A 136 -15.99 27.04 -32.41
C PHE A 136 -17.17 27.98 -32.71
N PHE A 137 -17.82 28.51 -31.67
CA PHE A 137 -18.89 29.50 -31.78
C PHE A 137 -18.45 30.86 -31.26
N GLU A 138 -18.22 30.97 -29.95
CA GLU A 138 -17.78 32.20 -29.29
C GLU A 138 -16.74 31.91 -28.21
N ALA A 139 -16.03 32.94 -27.76
CA ALA A 139 -15.15 32.82 -26.61
C ALA A 139 -15.15 34.12 -25.80
N ASP A 140 -15.16 33.97 -24.49
CA ASP A 140 -15.14 35.07 -23.53
C ASP A 140 -14.02 34.85 -22.49
N THR A 141 -13.60 35.91 -21.80
CA THR A 141 -12.59 35.84 -20.74
C THR A 141 -13.21 36.19 -19.40
N ILE A 142 -13.31 35.22 -18.50
CA ILE A 142 -13.90 35.36 -17.17
C ILE A 142 -12.86 34.95 -16.14
N ASP A 143 -12.61 35.81 -15.14
CA ASP A 143 -11.71 35.54 -14.00
C ASP A 143 -10.28 35.05 -14.35
N GLY A 144 -9.77 35.45 -15.52
CA GLY A 144 -8.44 35.06 -16.01
C GLY A 144 -8.40 33.79 -16.87
N ASN A 145 -9.55 33.14 -17.05
CA ASN A 145 -9.71 31.95 -17.89
C ASN A 145 -10.45 32.27 -19.20
N LEU A 146 -10.10 31.57 -20.27
CA LEU A 146 -10.78 31.63 -21.57
C LEU A 146 -11.88 30.59 -21.59
N ILE A 147 -13.12 31.03 -21.64
CA ILE A 147 -14.27 30.16 -21.85
C ILE A 147 -14.55 30.13 -23.35
N VAL A 148 -14.48 28.95 -23.96
CA VAL A 148 -14.82 28.75 -25.37
C VAL A 148 -16.12 27.99 -25.44
N LYS A 149 -17.09 28.54 -26.16
CA LYS A 149 -18.33 27.85 -26.50
C LYS A 149 -18.23 27.23 -27.88
N TRP A 150 -18.69 26.00 -27.96
CA TRP A 150 -18.71 25.17 -29.13
C TRP A 150 -20.14 24.86 -29.50
N GLN A 151 -20.45 24.79 -30.79
CA GLN A 151 -21.79 24.49 -31.29
C GLN A 151 -21.73 23.25 -32.19
N ASN A 152 -22.66 22.33 -31.98
CA ASN A 152 -22.72 21.08 -32.73
C ASN A 152 -22.97 21.36 -34.22
N VAL A 153 -22.25 20.64 -35.08
CA VAL A 153 -22.30 20.85 -36.54
C VAL A 153 -23.67 20.52 -37.14
N ASN A 154 -24.43 19.61 -36.51
CA ASN A 154 -25.71 19.11 -37.01
C ASN A 154 -26.93 19.63 -36.23
N ASP A 155 -26.74 20.11 -35.00
CA ASP A 155 -27.80 20.66 -34.14
C ASP A 155 -27.33 21.96 -33.49
N LEU A 156 -27.83 23.10 -33.97
CA LEU A 156 -27.38 24.41 -33.49
C LEU A 156 -27.86 24.74 -32.06
N SER A 157 -28.80 23.97 -31.51
CA SER A 157 -29.25 24.15 -30.12
C SER A 157 -28.36 23.44 -29.09
N ASP A 158 -27.49 22.55 -29.57
CA ASP A 158 -26.57 21.77 -28.77
C ASP A 158 -25.22 22.51 -28.69
N GLU A 159 -24.97 23.12 -27.54
CA GLU A 159 -23.76 23.89 -27.23
C GLU A 159 -22.95 23.21 -26.11
N TYR A 160 -21.63 23.35 -26.16
CA TYR A 160 -20.72 22.80 -25.17
C TYR A 160 -19.70 23.86 -24.76
N GLU A 161 -19.34 23.93 -23.48
CA GLU A 161 -18.39 24.93 -22.96
C GLU A 161 -17.10 24.26 -22.48
N THR A 162 -15.96 24.88 -22.78
CA THR A 162 -14.65 24.44 -22.28
C THR A 162 -13.87 25.62 -21.72
N GLU A 163 -13.16 25.39 -20.64
CA GLU A 163 -12.34 26.38 -19.97
C GLU A 163 -10.84 26.17 -20.26
N TYR A 164 -10.09 27.25 -20.46
CA TYR A 164 -8.64 27.23 -20.61
C TYR A 164 -7.99 28.27 -19.71
N GLU A 165 -6.97 27.86 -18.96
CA GLU A 165 -6.08 28.79 -18.26
C GLU A 165 -5.26 29.60 -19.27
N ILE A 166 -5.13 30.91 -19.04
CA ILE A 166 -4.40 31.81 -19.94
C ILE A 166 -3.37 32.66 -19.20
N ASP A 167 -2.19 32.81 -19.83
CA ASP A 167 -1.29 33.96 -19.61
C ASP A 167 -1.52 35.00 -20.73
N GLN A 168 -1.50 36.30 -20.39
CA GLN A 168 -2.07 37.39 -21.21
C GLN A 168 -1.47 37.50 -22.63
N GLU A 169 -0.23 37.08 -22.86
CA GLU A 169 0.40 37.05 -24.20
C GLU A 169 0.06 35.78 -25.02
N ILE A 170 -0.25 34.67 -24.37
CA ILE A 170 -0.51 33.36 -25.01
C ILE A 170 -1.95 33.32 -25.57
N GLY A 171 -2.90 33.99 -24.92
CA GLY A 171 -4.34 33.93 -25.23
C GLY A 171 -4.75 34.29 -26.66
N ARG A 172 -4.20 35.37 -27.25
CA ARG A 172 -4.59 35.80 -28.61
C ARG A 172 -4.18 34.79 -29.69
N ASN A 173 -3.02 34.17 -29.52
CA ASN A 173 -2.54 33.13 -30.44
C ASN A 173 -3.33 31.82 -30.26
N LEU A 174 -3.81 31.56 -29.04
CA LEU A 174 -4.62 30.40 -28.71
C LEU A 174 -5.99 30.42 -29.39
N VAL A 175 -6.76 31.51 -29.21
CA VAL A 175 -8.10 31.67 -29.81
C VAL A 175 -8.04 31.52 -31.33
N ARG A 176 -7.04 32.09 -31.99
CA ARG A 176 -6.86 31.98 -33.46
C ARG A 176 -6.65 30.54 -33.92
N LYS A 177 -5.97 29.71 -33.11
CA LYS A 177 -5.75 28.28 -33.40
C LYS A 177 -7.03 27.48 -33.16
N ILE A 178 -7.73 27.74 -32.05
CA ILE A 178 -8.99 27.06 -31.66
C ILE A 178 -10.07 27.28 -32.71
N LYS A 179 -10.22 28.51 -33.25
CA LYS A 179 -11.19 28.83 -34.32
C LYS A 179 -11.09 27.97 -35.58
N LYS A 180 -9.93 27.33 -35.82
CA LYS A 180 -9.69 26.47 -37.00
C LYS A 180 -9.76 24.98 -36.67
N ARG A 181 -10.22 24.63 -35.48
CA ARG A 181 -10.27 23.26 -34.96
C ARG A 181 -11.67 22.93 -34.47
N GLU A 182 -11.92 21.65 -34.28
CA GLU A 182 -13.20 21.10 -33.83
C GLU A 182 -13.01 20.36 -32.50
N LEU A 183 -14.03 20.41 -31.65
CA LEU A 183 -14.14 19.62 -30.44
C LEU A 183 -14.88 18.32 -30.77
N LEU A 184 -14.35 17.19 -30.31
CA LEU A 184 -14.99 15.88 -30.44
C LEU A 184 -15.54 15.43 -29.09
N LEU A 185 -16.86 15.40 -28.94
CA LEU A 185 -17.53 14.91 -27.75
C LEU A 185 -18.03 13.48 -27.99
N TYR A 186 -17.65 12.53 -27.15
CA TYR A 186 -18.24 11.20 -27.14
C TYR A 186 -19.33 11.15 -26.07
N ARG A 187 -20.60 11.14 -26.50
CA ARG A 187 -21.74 10.88 -25.61
C ARG A 187 -21.88 9.39 -25.40
N ILE A 188 -21.94 8.98 -24.14
CA ILE A 188 -21.96 7.59 -23.72
C ILE A 188 -23.33 7.33 -23.07
N GLU A 189 -24.06 6.36 -23.62
CA GLU A 189 -25.17 5.70 -22.93
C GLU A 189 -24.63 4.35 -22.45
N GLU A 190 -24.33 4.20 -21.17
CA GLU A 190 -23.65 3.00 -20.63
C GLU A 190 -24.54 1.75 -20.73
N GLY A 191 -25.85 1.94 -20.56
CA GLY A 191 -26.83 0.85 -20.53
C GLY A 191 -26.77 0.05 -19.23
N ASP A 192 -27.60 -0.99 -19.14
CA ASP A 192 -27.62 -1.84 -17.95
C ASP A 192 -26.41 -2.76 -17.89
N GLU A 193 -25.87 -2.92 -16.68
CA GLU A 193 -24.82 -3.88 -16.34
C GLU A 193 -25.31 -5.33 -16.52
N VAL A 194 -24.46 -6.18 -17.11
CA VAL A 194 -24.72 -7.62 -17.21
C VAL A 194 -24.45 -8.31 -15.88
N LYS A 195 -25.48 -8.95 -15.32
CA LYS A 195 -25.38 -9.68 -14.05
C LYS A 195 -25.21 -11.18 -14.28
N VAL A 196 -24.34 -11.81 -13.50
CA VAL A 196 -24.16 -13.27 -13.51
C VAL A 196 -25.37 -13.91 -12.84
N ARG A 197 -26.23 -14.57 -13.62
CA ARG A 197 -27.42 -15.25 -13.11
C ARG A 197 -27.09 -16.61 -12.51
N LYS A 198 -26.20 -17.36 -13.15
CA LYS A 198 -25.85 -18.73 -12.76
C LYS A 198 -24.44 -19.08 -13.22
N ILE A 199 -23.70 -19.77 -12.38
CA ILE A 199 -22.44 -20.43 -12.71
C ILE A 199 -22.70 -21.94 -12.60
N GLU A 200 -22.29 -22.70 -13.61
CA GLU A 200 -22.49 -24.15 -13.66
C GLU A 200 -21.20 -24.83 -14.12
N PHE A 201 -20.83 -25.88 -13.40
CA PHE A 201 -19.65 -26.68 -13.71
C PHE A 201 -20.08 -27.99 -14.36
N VAL A 202 -19.33 -28.42 -15.37
CA VAL A 202 -19.59 -29.66 -16.09
C VAL A 202 -18.34 -30.51 -16.08
N GLY A 203 -18.45 -31.74 -15.58
CA GLY A 203 -17.34 -32.69 -15.49
C GLY A 203 -16.66 -32.73 -14.13
N ASN A 204 -17.16 -31.97 -13.14
CA ASN A 204 -16.83 -32.13 -11.74
C ASN A 204 -17.58 -33.34 -11.13
N GLU A 205 -16.86 -34.17 -10.40
CA GLU A 205 -17.36 -35.34 -9.69
C GLU A 205 -16.86 -35.38 -8.24
N ALA A 206 -15.65 -34.88 -8.00
CA ALA A 206 -15.02 -34.83 -6.68
C ALA A 206 -15.56 -33.72 -5.78
N PHE A 207 -15.94 -32.58 -6.36
CA PHE A 207 -16.49 -31.42 -5.67
C PHE A 207 -17.80 -30.99 -6.32
N ASP A 208 -18.75 -30.53 -5.51
CA ASP A 208 -20.01 -30.03 -6.04
C ASP A 208 -19.88 -28.59 -6.56
N ASP A 209 -20.86 -28.14 -7.34
CA ASP A 209 -20.86 -26.81 -7.94
C ASP A 209 -20.78 -25.68 -6.90
N ASP A 210 -21.35 -25.87 -5.71
CA ASP A 210 -21.36 -24.83 -4.67
C ASP A 210 -19.97 -24.69 -4.04
N GLU A 211 -19.27 -25.80 -3.79
CA GLU A 211 -17.86 -25.80 -3.35
C GLU A 211 -16.95 -25.10 -4.37
N LEU A 212 -17.17 -25.30 -5.67
CA LEU A 212 -16.37 -24.66 -6.71
C LEU A 212 -16.67 -23.17 -6.87
N LYS A 213 -17.92 -22.75 -6.62
CA LYS A 213 -18.31 -21.33 -6.62
C LYS A 213 -17.71 -20.57 -5.44
N ASP A 214 -17.54 -21.21 -4.29
CA ASP A 214 -16.96 -20.58 -3.10
C ASP A 214 -15.47 -20.24 -3.28
N GLU A 215 -14.79 -20.85 -4.26
CA GLU A 215 -13.41 -20.52 -4.64
C GLU A 215 -13.30 -19.36 -5.64
N PHE A 216 -14.43 -18.81 -6.11
CA PHE A 216 -14.46 -17.59 -6.89
C PHE A 216 -14.57 -16.40 -5.94
N ASP A 217 -13.51 -15.59 -5.87
CA ASP A 217 -13.44 -14.44 -4.96
C ASP A 217 -14.19 -13.23 -5.55
N GLU A 218 -14.14 -13.05 -6.87
CA GLU A 218 -14.59 -11.83 -7.53
C GLU A 218 -15.92 -12.04 -8.31
N THR A 219 -16.06 -13.16 -9.02
CA THR A 219 -17.23 -13.48 -9.85
C THR A 219 -18.25 -14.27 -9.04
N SER A 220 -19.46 -13.72 -8.87
CA SER A 220 -20.50 -14.39 -8.08
C SER A 220 -21.90 -14.25 -8.68
N GLU A 221 -22.75 -15.24 -8.41
CA GLU A 221 -24.16 -15.21 -8.81
C GLU A 221 -24.92 -14.07 -8.11
N ALA A 222 -25.86 -13.46 -8.81
CA ALA A 222 -26.72 -12.42 -8.27
C ALA A 222 -27.73 -13.00 -7.26
N VAL A 223 -27.37 -12.98 -5.97
CA VAL A 223 -28.23 -13.46 -4.88
C VAL A 223 -28.70 -12.31 -3.99
N TRP A 224 -30.01 -12.27 -3.68
CA TRP A 224 -30.67 -11.16 -2.98
C TRP A 224 -30.08 -10.78 -1.60
N TRP A 225 -29.34 -11.68 -0.95
CA TRP A 225 -28.68 -11.44 0.33
C TRP A 225 -27.19 -11.05 0.22
N LYS A 226 -26.54 -11.20 -0.94
CA LYS A 226 -25.14 -10.81 -1.19
C LYS A 226 -25.03 -9.34 -1.64
N PHE A 227 -25.55 -8.39 -0.85
CA PHE A 227 -25.57 -6.96 -1.22
C PHE A 227 -24.19 -6.27 -1.20
N TRP A 228 -23.14 -6.96 -0.74
CA TRP A 228 -21.77 -6.47 -0.69
C TRP A 228 -20.90 -6.91 -1.89
N ASN A 229 -21.39 -7.82 -2.75
CA ASN A 229 -20.70 -8.23 -3.97
C ASN A 229 -21.44 -7.69 -5.19
N SER A 230 -20.73 -7.00 -6.09
CA SER A 230 -21.26 -6.73 -7.42
C SER A 230 -21.28 -8.06 -8.16
N ALA A 231 -22.46 -8.62 -8.45
CA ALA A 231 -22.63 -9.82 -9.28
C ALA A 231 -22.34 -9.54 -10.77
N LYS A 232 -21.37 -8.66 -11.01
CA LYS A 232 -20.90 -8.15 -12.29
C LYS A 232 -20.05 -9.21 -12.96
N LEU A 233 -20.20 -9.38 -14.26
CA LEU A 233 -19.22 -10.12 -15.04
C LEU A 233 -18.11 -9.17 -15.52
N ASN A 234 -17.02 -9.08 -14.75
CA ASN A 234 -15.76 -8.52 -15.25
C ASN A 234 -14.91 -9.66 -15.82
N LYS A 235 -14.38 -9.47 -17.04
CA LYS A 235 -13.64 -10.53 -17.73
C LYS A 235 -12.28 -10.82 -17.08
N GLU A 236 -11.57 -9.80 -16.60
CA GLU A 236 -10.27 -9.98 -15.96
C GLU A 236 -10.42 -10.75 -14.65
N ASP A 237 -11.42 -10.38 -13.86
CA ASP A 237 -11.69 -11.02 -12.58
C ASP A 237 -12.13 -12.48 -12.74
N PHE A 238 -12.93 -12.77 -13.77
CA PHE A 238 -13.29 -14.15 -14.12
C PHE A 238 -12.08 -15.02 -14.51
N GLU A 239 -11.06 -14.45 -15.17
CA GLU A 239 -9.81 -15.18 -15.44
C GLU A 239 -9.02 -15.45 -14.15
N LYS A 240 -9.00 -14.51 -13.20
CA LYS A 240 -8.39 -14.71 -11.87
C LYS A 240 -9.09 -15.84 -11.10
N ASP A 241 -10.42 -15.87 -11.12
CA ASP A 241 -11.21 -16.92 -10.47
C ASP A 241 -10.96 -18.31 -11.10
N LYS A 242 -10.80 -18.40 -12.42
CA LYS A 242 -10.40 -19.65 -13.09
C LYS A 242 -9.02 -20.13 -12.65
N GLU A 243 -8.10 -19.21 -12.38
CA GLU A 243 -6.79 -19.54 -11.79
C GLU A 243 -6.94 -20.00 -10.34
N ALA A 244 -7.76 -19.33 -9.53
CA ALA A 244 -8.07 -19.73 -8.15
C ALA A 244 -8.64 -21.15 -8.09
N LEU A 245 -9.63 -21.46 -8.94
CA LEU A 245 -10.19 -22.80 -9.10
C LEU A 245 -9.12 -23.84 -9.45
N THR A 246 -8.25 -23.52 -10.41
CA THR A 246 -7.13 -24.40 -10.79
C THR A 246 -6.21 -24.68 -9.59
N ASN A 247 -5.93 -23.66 -8.80
CA ASN A 247 -5.11 -23.78 -7.60
C ASN A 247 -5.81 -24.58 -6.50
N PHE A 248 -7.12 -24.41 -6.30
CA PHE A 248 -7.93 -25.21 -5.36
C PHE A 248 -7.83 -26.71 -5.67
N TYR A 249 -8.06 -27.11 -6.93
CA TYR A 249 -7.96 -28.51 -7.33
C TYR A 249 -6.54 -29.06 -7.12
N ARG A 250 -5.51 -28.32 -7.53
CA ARG A 250 -4.10 -28.70 -7.36
C ARG A 250 -3.67 -28.81 -5.90
N LYS A 251 -4.20 -27.95 -5.03
CA LYS A 251 -4.00 -27.98 -3.58
C LYS A 251 -4.64 -29.23 -2.95
N ASN A 252 -5.74 -29.72 -3.53
CA ASN A 252 -6.45 -30.91 -3.09
C ASN A 252 -6.01 -32.21 -3.79
N GLY A 253 -4.89 -32.21 -4.53
CA GLY A 253 -4.30 -33.42 -5.11
C GLY A 253 -4.61 -33.68 -6.59
N TYR A 254 -5.39 -32.81 -7.23
CA TYR A 254 -5.78 -32.95 -8.64
C TYR A 254 -4.78 -32.22 -9.54
N ARG A 255 -3.59 -32.82 -9.68
CA ARG A 255 -2.49 -32.22 -10.46
C ARG A 255 -2.84 -31.99 -11.92
N ASP A 256 -3.53 -32.96 -12.53
CA ASP A 256 -3.88 -32.97 -13.95
C ASP A 256 -5.19 -32.19 -14.22
N PHE A 257 -5.68 -31.40 -13.25
CA PHE A 257 -6.86 -30.57 -13.42
C PHE A 257 -6.68 -29.61 -14.59
N LEU A 258 -7.70 -29.57 -15.45
CA LEU A 258 -7.75 -28.68 -16.60
C LEU A 258 -9.16 -28.11 -16.77
N ILE A 259 -9.22 -26.80 -17.00
CA ILE A 259 -10.42 -26.17 -17.53
C ILE A 259 -10.42 -26.41 -19.04
N LEU A 260 -11.37 -27.22 -19.53
CA LEU A 260 -11.49 -27.59 -20.94
C LEU A 260 -12.03 -26.43 -21.79
N GLY A 261 -12.84 -25.56 -21.18
CA GLY A 261 -13.36 -24.35 -21.80
C GLY A 261 -14.48 -23.72 -20.98
N ASP A 262 -14.78 -22.47 -21.28
CA ASP A 262 -15.89 -21.73 -20.73
C ASP A 262 -16.85 -21.26 -21.84
N THR A 263 -18.13 -21.09 -21.51
CA THR A 263 -19.16 -20.59 -22.41
C THR A 263 -20.05 -19.61 -21.68
N LEU A 264 -20.23 -18.42 -22.26
CA LEU A 264 -21.07 -17.35 -21.73
C LEU A 264 -22.39 -17.30 -22.50
N LEU A 265 -23.50 -17.60 -21.81
CA LEU A 265 -24.85 -17.61 -22.36
C LEU A 265 -25.60 -16.35 -21.92
N TYR A 266 -25.62 -15.34 -22.79
CA TYR A 266 -26.30 -14.08 -22.52
C TYR A 266 -27.82 -14.18 -22.74
N SER A 267 -28.59 -13.48 -21.90
CA SER A 267 -30.01 -13.24 -22.12
C SER A 267 -30.24 -12.42 -23.40
N LYS A 268 -31.48 -12.44 -23.94
CA LYS A 268 -31.80 -11.76 -25.21
C LYS A 268 -31.56 -10.24 -25.18
N ASP A 269 -31.78 -9.64 -24.03
CA ASP A 269 -31.59 -8.22 -23.71
C ASP A 269 -30.17 -7.92 -23.19
N LYS A 270 -29.32 -8.95 -23.01
CA LYS A 270 -27.98 -8.85 -22.43
C LYS A 270 -27.95 -8.19 -21.04
N SER A 271 -28.99 -8.40 -20.23
CA SER A 271 -29.02 -7.99 -18.82
C SER A 271 -28.45 -9.07 -17.90
N GLU A 272 -28.46 -10.33 -18.35
CA GLU A 272 -28.00 -11.47 -17.56
C GLU A 272 -27.09 -12.39 -18.38
N VAL A 273 -26.18 -13.08 -17.69
CA VAL A 273 -25.30 -14.10 -18.26
C VAL A 273 -25.29 -15.36 -17.39
N GLU A 274 -25.40 -16.53 -18.03
CA GLU A 274 -25.04 -17.81 -17.41
C GLU A 274 -23.64 -18.22 -17.87
N ILE A 275 -22.82 -18.66 -16.92
CA ILE A 275 -21.46 -19.10 -17.16
C ILE A 275 -21.42 -20.61 -17.03
N LEU A 276 -21.00 -21.29 -18.09
CA LEU A 276 -20.80 -22.74 -18.09
C LEU A 276 -19.31 -23.06 -18.22
N ILE A 277 -18.75 -23.75 -17.25
CA ILE A 277 -17.32 -24.08 -17.18
C ILE A 277 -17.18 -25.60 -17.26
N SER A 278 -16.56 -26.07 -18.34
CA SER A 278 -16.25 -27.49 -18.50
C SER A 278 -14.88 -27.78 -17.91
N VAL A 279 -14.81 -28.73 -16.98
CA VAL A 279 -13.60 -29.11 -16.27
C VAL A 279 -13.26 -30.59 -16.50
N TYR A 280 -11.98 -30.90 -16.38
CA TYR A 280 -11.47 -32.26 -16.26
C TYR A 280 -10.68 -32.33 -14.96
N GLU A 281 -11.19 -33.04 -13.97
CA GLU A 281 -10.57 -33.13 -12.64
C GLU A 281 -9.26 -33.93 -12.66
N GLY A 282 -9.24 -35.03 -13.42
CA GLY A 282 -8.18 -36.02 -13.33
C GLY A 282 -8.21 -36.81 -12.02
N PRO A 283 -7.29 -37.76 -11.82
CA PRO A 283 -7.22 -38.51 -10.58
C PRO A 283 -6.64 -37.69 -9.42
N GLN A 284 -7.10 -37.96 -8.20
CA GLN A 284 -6.46 -37.42 -7.00
C GLN A 284 -5.17 -38.20 -6.70
N TYR A 285 -4.04 -37.51 -6.76
CA TYR A 285 -2.73 -38.13 -6.55
C TYR A 285 -2.32 -38.15 -5.08
N LYS A 286 -1.76 -39.29 -4.65
CA LYS A 286 -1.08 -39.47 -3.36
C LYS A 286 0.41 -39.69 -3.56
N VAL A 287 1.20 -39.14 -2.65
CA VAL A 287 2.65 -39.31 -2.64
C VAL A 287 2.98 -40.73 -2.23
N ARG A 288 3.62 -41.50 -3.11
CA ARG A 288 3.99 -42.90 -2.82
C ARG A 288 5.41 -43.00 -2.31
N ASN A 289 6.39 -42.50 -3.06
CA ASN A 289 7.78 -42.43 -2.63
C ASN A 289 8.41 -41.10 -3.09
N ILE A 290 9.38 -40.63 -2.32
CA ILE A 290 10.21 -39.47 -2.66
C ILE A 290 11.65 -39.99 -2.75
N TYR A 291 12.30 -39.72 -3.87
CA TYR A 291 13.68 -40.10 -4.10
C TYR A 291 14.55 -38.85 -4.22
N TRP A 292 15.61 -38.80 -3.43
CA TRP A 292 16.61 -37.75 -3.51
C TRP A 292 17.84 -38.27 -4.26
N GLU A 293 18.34 -37.48 -5.19
CA GLU A 293 19.55 -37.80 -5.95
C GLU A 293 20.49 -36.59 -5.95
N GLY A 294 21.80 -36.83 -5.79
CA GLY A 294 22.83 -35.77 -5.88
C GLY A 294 22.99 -34.89 -4.63
N ASN A 295 22.27 -35.18 -3.55
CA ASN A 295 22.46 -34.58 -2.23
C ASN A 295 23.62 -35.25 -1.48
N THR A 296 24.82 -34.68 -1.57
CA THR A 296 25.99 -35.15 -0.79
C THR A 296 26.20 -34.37 0.50
N VAL A 297 25.60 -33.18 0.60
CA VAL A 297 25.73 -32.27 1.75
C VAL A 297 24.73 -32.60 2.85
N TYR A 298 23.50 -32.95 2.49
CA TYR A 298 22.42 -33.26 3.44
C TYR A 298 21.85 -34.65 3.19
N PRO A 299 21.53 -35.40 4.26
CA PRO A 299 20.88 -36.70 4.12
C PRO A 299 19.40 -36.54 3.72
N ASP A 300 18.85 -37.56 3.08
CA ASP A 300 17.46 -37.61 2.59
C ASP A 300 16.44 -37.28 3.70
N GLU A 301 16.69 -37.72 4.94
CA GLU A 301 15.81 -37.46 6.06
C GLU A 301 15.66 -35.96 6.36
N ALA A 302 16.77 -35.22 6.31
CA ALA A 302 16.75 -33.77 6.56
C ALA A 302 16.00 -33.02 5.45
N LEU A 303 16.16 -33.45 4.19
CA LEU A 303 15.46 -32.86 3.06
C LEU A 303 13.97 -33.19 3.07
N SER A 304 13.63 -34.43 3.46
CA SER A 304 12.24 -34.89 3.56
C SER A 304 11.49 -34.20 4.70
N GLU A 305 12.14 -33.92 5.83
CA GLU A 305 11.57 -33.12 6.92
C GLU A 305 11.24 -31.68 6.46
N ARG A 306 12.12 -31.08 5.65
CA ARG A 306 11.91 -29.74 5.09
C ARG A 306 10.82 -29.69 4.04
N LEU A 307 10.73 -30.73 3.20
CA LEU A 307 9.68 -30.88 2.21
C LEU A 307 8.31 -31.08 2.88
N ASP A 308 8.27 -31.73 4.04
CA ASP A 308 7.06 -31.97 4.86
C ASP A 308 5.97 -32.75 4.10
N PHE A 309 6.38 -33.84 3.46
CA PHE A 309 5.49 -34.83 2.84
C PHE A 309 5.83 -36.23 3.30
N GLN A 310 4.81 -37.01 3.64
CA GLN A 310 4.90 -38.41 4.02
C GLN A 310 4.25 -39.30 2.96
N LYS A 311 4.64 -40.57 2.97
CA LYS A 311 4.02 -41.60 2.11
C LYS A 311 2.54 -41.74 2.45
N GLY A 312 1.70 -41.59 1.44
CA GLY A 312 0.23 -41.66 1.54
C GLY A 312 -0.45 -40.29 1.59
N ASP A 313 0.31 -39.21 1.76
CA ASP A 313 -0.24 -37.85 1.77
C ASP A 313 -0.83 -37.49 0.41
N ILE A 314 -1.91 -36.71 0.43
CA ILE A 314 -2.47 -36.10 -0.79
C ILE A 314 -1.44 -35.12 -1.34
N PHE A 315 -1.16 -35.20 -2.65
CA PHE A 315 -0.16 -34.36 -3.30
C PHE A 315 -0.65 -32.93 -3.49
N ASN A 316 -0.57 -32.13 -2.42
CA ASN A 316 -0.81 -30.70 -2.49
C ASN A 316 0.32 -30.01 -3.27
N TYR A 317 0.07 -29.70 -4.54
CA TYR A 317 1.07 -29.13 -5.45
C TYR A 317 1.60 -27.78 -4.96
N GLU A 318 0.74 -26.95 -4.36
CA GLU A 318 1.12 -25.65 -3.83
C GLU A 318 2.06 -25.79 -2.63
N LYS A 319 1.69 -26.63 -1.64
CA LYS A 319 2.53 -26.94 -0.48
C LYS A 319 3.87 -27.54 -0.92
N PHE A 320 3.83 -28.45 -1.89
CA PHE A 320 5.03 -29.04 -2.47
C PHE A 320 5.95 -27.95 -3.01
N ASN A 321 5.46 -27.11 -3.92
CA ASN A 321 6.25 -26.02 -4.49
C ASN A 321 6.79 -25.06 -3.43
N GLN A 322 5.99 -24.68 -2.43
CA GLN A 322 6.44 -23.79 -1.35
C GLN A 322 7.58 -24.41 -0.53
N ASN A 323 7.44 -25.68 -0.12
CA ASN A 323 8.45 -26.36 0.71
C ASN A 323 9.68 -26.82 -0.09
N HIS A 324 9.55 -26.83 -1.41
CA HIS A 324 10.58 -27.24 -2.35
C HIS A 324 11.39 -26.06 -2.90
N HIS A 325 10.69 -24.98 -3.24
CA HIS A 325 11.22 -23.75 -3.81
C HIS A 325 10.60 -22.55 -3.08
N PHE A 326 11.35 -22.02 -2.12
CA PHE A 326 11.08 -20.73 -1.50
C PHE A 326 9.70 -20.61 -0.82
N ASN A 327 9.67 -20.72 0.51
CA ASN A 327 8.51 -20.29 1.27
C ASN A 327 8.80 -19.06 2.14
N GLU A 328 7.73 -18.41 2.63
CA GLU A 328 7.84 -17.23 3.49
C GLU A 328 8.50 -17.50 4.85
N LYS A 329 8.61 -18.76 5.26
CA LYS A 329 9.25 -19.15 6.52
C LYS A 329 10.74 -19.43 6.32
N GLN A 330 11.21 -19.48 5.08
CA GLN A 330 12.57 -19.87 4.68
C GLN A 330 12.99 -21.23 5.29
N ASN A 331 12.00 -22.11 5.51
CA ASN A 331 12.24 -23.47 5.99
C ASN A 331 12.07 -24.49 4.87
N ASP A 332 12.03 -24.05 3.62
CA ASP A 332 12.03 -24.93 2.45
C ASP A 332 13.41 -25.56 2.18
N VAL A 333 13.45 -26.51 1.25
CA VAL A 333 14.66 -27.24 0.86
C VAL A 333 15.69 -26.31 0.19
N SER A 334 15.24 -25.39 -0.66
CA SER A 334 16.14 -24.44 -1.33
C SER A 334 16.86 -23.51 -0.36
N SER A 335 16.15 -23.02 0.65
CA SER A 335 16.70 -22.16 1.70
C SER A 335 17.78 -22.88 2.50
N LEU A 336 17.63 -24.19 2.79
CA LEU A 336 18.66 -24.98 3.49
C LEU A 336 20.02 -24.95 2.79
N TYR A 337 20.05 -25.04 1.46
CA TYR A 337 21.28 -24.96 0.66
C TYR A 337 21.79 -23.53 0.52
N GLN A 338 20.91 -22.58 0.18
CA GLN A 338 21.30 -21.19 -0.05
C GLN A 338 21.84 -20.51 1.21
N ASP A 339 21.30 -20.84 2.38
CA ASP A 339 21.78 -20.30 3.67
C ASP A 339 23.19 -20.78 4.04
N HIS A 340 23.66 -21.85 3.40
CA HIS A 340 24.99 -22.43 3.64
C HIS A 340 25.99 -22.14 2.50
N GLY A 341 25.64 -21.25 1.58
CA GLY A 341 26.55 -20.75 0.54
C GLY A 341 26.33 -21.34 -0.83
N TYR A 342 25.39 -22.27 -1.03
CA TYR A 342 25.19 -22.92 -2.32
C TYR A 342 24.30 -22.07 -3.25
N LEU A 343 24.77 -20.89 -3.64
CA LEU A 343 24.02 -19.96 -4.49
C LEU A 343 23.65 -20.56 -5.86
N GLY A 344 24.59 -21.31 -6.46
CA GLY A 344 24.40 -21.93 -7.77
C GLY A 344 23.68 -23.28 -7.72
N PHE A 345 23.16 -23.71 -6.57
CA PHE A 345 22.51 -25.01 -6.48
C PHE A 345 21.26 -25.04 -7.36
N ARG A 346 20.98 -26.22 -7.93
CA ARG A 346 19.79 -26.44 -8.75
C ARG A 346 19.06 -27.64 -8.22
N LEU A 347 17.74 -27.56 -8.27
CA LEU A 347 16.85 -28.59 -7.80
C LEU A 347 15.86 -28.86 -8.94
N GLU A 348 15.92 -30.07 -9.48
CA GLU A 348 15.16 -30.52 -10.64
C GLU A 348 14.22 -31.63 -10.20
N THR A 349 12.93 -31.46 -10.47
CA THR A 349 11.92 -32.41 -10.02
C THR A 349 11.22 -33.06 -11.18
N LYS A 350 11.17 -34.38 -11.12
CA LYS A 350 10.44 -35.22 -12.05
C LYS A 350 9.41 -36.01 -11.26
N GLU A 351 8.14 -35.73 -11.54
CA GLU A 351 7.03 -36.50 -11.02
C GLU A 351 6.71 -37.64 -12.00
N GLU A 352 6.69 -38.87 -11.50
CA GLU A 352 6.36 -40.05 -12.28
C GLU A 352 5.07 -40.68 -11.78
N ARG A 353 4.10 -40.83 -12.69
CA ARG A 353 2.85 -41.52 -12.41
C ARG A 353 3.10 -43.02 -12.48
N ILE A 354 2.78 -43.75 -11.41
CA ILE A 354 2.99 -45.20 -11.37
C ILE A 354 1.65 -45.96 -11.37
N GLU A 355 0.71 -45.53 -10.53
CA GLU A 355 -0.65 -46.08 -10.45
C GLU A 355 -1.66 -44.99 -10.81
N PRO A 356 -2.96 -45.31 -10.97
CA PRO A 356 -3.97 -44.31 -11.31
C PRO A 356 -3.98 -43.10 -10.36
N ASP A 357 -3.70 -43.31 -9.06
CA ASP A 357 -3.81 -42.35 -7.95
C ASP A 357 -2.48 -42.13 -7.18
N SER A 358 -1.34 -42.62 -7.69
CA SER A 358 -0.07 -42.58 -6.95
C SER A 358 1.08 -42.02 -7.79
N ILE A 359 1.83 -41.10 -7.20
CA ILE A 359 3.02 -40.49 -7.81
C ILE A 359 4.29 -40.80 -7.03
N ASP A 360 5.36 -41.02 -7.77
CA ASP A 360 6.73 -41.01 -7.25
C ASP A 360 7.38 -39.67 -7.62
N ILE A 361 8.01 -39.03 -6.65
CA ILE A 361 8.66 -37.73 -6.83
C ILE A 361 10.17 -37.95 -6.82
N HIS A 362 10.82 -37.72 -7.96
CA HIS A 362 12.27 -37.79 -8.09
C HIS A 362 12.84 -36.37 -8.07
N ILE A 363 13.59 -36.06 -7.02
CA ILE A 363 14.19 -34.75 -6.82
C ILE A 363 15.71 -34.89 -6.98
N LYS A 364 16.22 -34.33 -8.06
CA LYS A 364 17.65 -34.30 -8.36
C LYS A 364 18.24 -32.97 -7.97
N ILE A 365 19.21 -33.02 -7.06
CA ILE A 365 19.95 -31.86 -6.58
C ILE A 365 21.31 -31.80 -7.28
N THR A 366 21.63 -30.63 -7.82
CA THR A 366 22.97 -30.28 -8.28
C THR A 366 23.50 -29.20 -7.35
N GLU A 367 24.32 -29.57 -6.37
CA GLU A 367 24.71 -28.70 -5.27
C GLU A 367 25.60 -27.53 -5.71
N ASN A 368 26.50 -27.77 -6.67
CA ASN A 368 27.53 -26.82 -7.13
C ASN A 368 28.44 -26.33 -5.98
N SER A 369 29.34 -25.39 -6.29
CA SER A 369 30.28 -24.80 -5.33
C SER A 369 29.62 -23.86 -4.35
N ARG A 370 30.23 -23.72 -3.17
CA ARG A 370 29.86 -22.70 -2.18
C ARG A 370 30.45 -21.36 -2.55
N PHE A 371 29.62 -20.33 -2.48
CA PHE A 371 29.97 -18.94 -2.73
C PHE A 371 30.26 -18.23 -1.41
N LYS A 372 31.34 -17.45 -1.39
CA LYS A 372 31.60 -16.43 -0.38
C LYS A 372 31.14 -15.07 -0.88
N ILE A 373 30.73 -14.22 0.05
CA ILE A 373 30.40 -12.82 -0.23
C ILE A 373 31.71 -12.08 -0.49
N GLY A 374 31.83 -11.47 -1.67
CA GLY A 374 32.94 -10.59 -2.03
C GLY A 374 32.67 -9.16 -1.59
N ASP A 375 32.61 -8.23 -2.54
CA ASP A 375 32.23 -6.83 -2.31
C ASP A 375 30.73 -6.69 -2.03
N VAL A 376 30.40 -5.79 -1.09
CA VAL A 376 29.03 -5.41 -0.76
C VAL A 376 28.89 -3.91 -1.01
N ARG A 377 28.26 -3.59 -2.13
CA ARG A 377 28.04 -2.23 -2.61
C ARG A 377 26.65 -1.75 -2.25
N ILE A 378 26.53 -0.46 -1.91
CA ILE A 378 25.27 0.21 -1.62
C ILE A 378 25.12 1.35 -2.64
N THR A 379 23.93 1.50 -3.21
CA THR A 379 23.60 2.48 -4.25
C THR A 379 22.26 3.14 -3.95
N GLY A 380 22.09 4.41 -4.35
CA GLY A 380 20.85 5.17 -4.17
C GLY A 380 20.68 5.83 -2.79
N ASN A 381 21.74 5.87 -1.98
CA ASN A 381 21.79 6.55 -0.68
C ASN A 381 22.39 7.96 -0.79
N ASP A 382 21.62 8.91 -1.29
CA ASP A 382 22.10 10.28 -1.55
C ASP A 382 22.23 11.13 -0.26
N LYS A 383 21.30 10.97 0.68
CA LYS A 383 21.28 11.64 1.99
C LYS A 383 21.90 10.76 3.07
N THR A 384 21.53 9.49 3.14
CA THR A 384 21.97 8.55 4.18
C THR A 384 23.41 8.11 3.94
N LYS A 385 24.26 8.27 4.97
CA LYS A 385 25.66 7.83 4.88
C LYS A 385 25.74 6.32 4.72
N ASP A 386 26.65 5.84 3.85
CA ASP A 386 26.87 4.41 3.59
C ASP A 386 27.02 3.59 4.88
N LYS A 387 27.76 4.12 5.87
CA LYS A 387 27.95 3.45 7.17
C LYS A 387 26.64 3.13 7.92
N VAL A 388 25.60 3.95 7.75
CA VAL A 388 24.30 3.78 8.40
C VAL A 388 23.55 2.60 7.83
N ILE A 389 23.69 2.35 6.52
CA ILE A 389 23.12 1.21 5.83
C ILE A 389 23.97 -0.03 6.11
N ARG A 390 25.28 0.09 5.93
CA ARG A 390 26.25 -1.02 6.04
C ARG A 390 26.20 -1.71 7.40
N ARG A 391 26.03 -0.96 8.49
CA ARG A 391 25.94 -1.52 9.86
C ARG A 391 24.69 -2.39 10.06
N GLU A 392 23.63 -2.19 9.29
CA GLU A 392 22.42 -3.00 9.36
C GLU A 392 22.49 -4.28 8.50
N LEU A 393 23.52 -4.42 7.65
CA LEU A 393 23.67 -5.58 6.78
C LEU A 393 24.28 -6.78 7.54
N TYR A 394 23.67 -7.94 7.35
CA TYR A 394 24.14 -9.24 7.84
C TYR A 394 25.02 -9.94 6.81
N THR A 395 24.98 -9.48 5.55
CA THR A 395 25.87 -9.94 4.48
C THR A 395 27.25 -9.30 4.62
N ILE A 396 28.15 -10.00 5.30
CA ILE A 396 29.51 -9.53 5.58
C ILE A 396 30.50 -10.12 4.56
N PRO A 397 31.33 -9.31 3.90
CA PRO A 397 32.42 -9.79 3.03
C PRO A 397 33.27 -10.88 3.70
N GLY A 398 33.54 -11.96 2.96
CA GLY A 398 34.32 -13.12 3.41
C GLY A 398 33.49 -14.24 4.04
N ASN A 399 32.26 -13.95 4.53
CA ASN A 399 31.33 -14.99 4.97
C ASN A 399 30.81 -15.80 3.77
N TYR A 400 30.27 -16.99 4.04
CA TYR A 400 29.51 -17.71 3.03
C TYR A 400 28.22 -16.95 2.70
N PHE A 401 27.79 -17.06 1.44
CA PHE A 401 26.50 -16.55 1.00
C PHE A 401 25.39 -17.17 1.86
N SER A 402 24.42 -16.35 2.27
CA SER A 402 23.26 -16.80 3.02
C SER A 402 22.05 -15.97 2.60
N ARG A 403 20.99 -16.64 2.16
CA ARG A 403 19.76 -15.96 1.75
C ARG A 403 19.03 -15.39 2.95
N ALA A 404 19.02 -16.11 4.07
CA ALA A 404 18.51 -15.61 5.33
C ALA A 404 19.17 -14.29 5.75
N ASP A 405 20.50 -14.15 5.59
CA ASP A 405 21.21 -12.91 5.92
C ASP A 405 20.83 -11.76 4.97
N ILE A 406 20.58 -12.03 3.69
CA ILE A 406 20.10 -11.02 2.73
C ILE A 406 18.71 -10.54 3.12
N PHE A 407 17.78 -11.47 3.33
CA PHE A 407 16.42 -11.13 3.75
C PHE A 407 16.42 -10.37 5.07
N ARG A 408 17.26 -10.79 6.02
CA ARG A 408 17.44 -10.10 7.29
C ARG A 408 17.97 -8.68 7.11
N SER A 409 18.93 -8.49 6.21
CA SER A 409 19.46 -7.17 5.86
C SER A 409 18.37 -6.28 5.27
N ILE A 410 17.60 -6.77 4.30
CA ILE A 410 16.46 -6.04 3.70
C ILE A 410 15.44 -5.66 4.79
N GLN A 411 15.11 -6.59 5.69
CA GLN A 411 14.19 -6.32 6.80
C GLN A 411 14.71 -5.22 7.74
N GLN A 412 16.00 -5.20 8.07
CA GLN A 412 16.57 -4.11 8.88
C GLN A 412 16.53 -2.77 8.15
N LEU A 413 16.84 -2.75 6.85
CA LEU A 413 16.76 -1.52 6.05
C LEU A 413 15.31 -1.02 5.96
N ALA A 414 14.33 -1.91 5.81
CA ALA A 414 12.91 -1.55 5.88
C ALA A 414 12.54 -0.99 7.25
N ASN A 415 13.07 -1.55 8.34
CA ASN A 415 12.83 -1.08 9.70
C ASN A 415 13.42 0.32 9.98
N LEU A 416 14.45 0.75 9.26
CA LEU A 416 14.97 2.12 9.36
C LEU A 416 13.95 3.16 8.90
N GLN A 417 13.00 2.78 8.03
CA GLN A 417 12.01 3.68 7.44
C GLN A 417 12.61 4.84 6.60
N TYR A 418 13.89 4.76 6.24
CA TYR A 418 14.56 5.72 5.35
C TYR A 418 14.31 5.43 3.88
N PHE A 419 13.86 4.22 3.54
CA PHE A 419 13.80 3.73 2.18
C PHE A 419 12.39 3.25 1.79
N ASN A 420 12.11 3.23 0.49
CA ASN A 420 10.93 2.60 -0.09
C ASN A 420 10.97 1.08 0.15
N VAL A 421 10.03 0.56 0.92
CA VAL A 421 10.00 -0.85 1.37
C VAL A 421 9.69 -1.80 0.22
N GLU A 422 8.77 -1.42 -0.67
CA GLU A 422 8.38 -2.26 -1.81
C GLU A 422 9.56 -2.48 -2.77
N LYS A 423 10.25 -1.39 -3.15
CA LYS A 423 11.44 -1.48 -4.01
C LYS A 423 12.57 -2.25 -3.36
N LEU A 424 12.73 -2.16 -2.04
CA LEU A 424 13.71 -2.95 -1.29
C LEU A 424 13.44 -4.47 -1.38
N TYR A 425 12.18 -4.90 -1.28
CA TYR A 425 11.83 -6.32 -1.36
C TYR A 425 11.74 -6.86 -2.80
N GLN A 426 11.40 -6.02 -3.78
CA GLN A 426 11.28 -6.42 -5.19
C GLN A 426 12.64 -6.43 -5.92
N THR A 427 13.39 -5.33 -5.84
CA THR A 427 14.62 -5.11 -6.63
C THR A 427 15.80 -4.62 -5.77
N GLY A 428 15.70 -4.74 -4.45
CA GLY A 428 16.66 -4.11 -3.53
C GLY A 428 18.02 -4.79 -3.49
N VAL A 429 18.18 -6.01 -4.02
CA VAL A 429 19.44 -6.75 -3.98
C VAL A 429 19.74 -7.43 -5.32
N ASP A 430 20.88 -7.08 -5.92
CA ASP A 430 21.42 -7.75 -7.09
C ASP A 430 22.63 -8.64 -6.73
N TYR A 431 22.70 -9.80 -7.39
CA TYR A 431 23.79 -10.75 -7.28
C TYR A 431 24.69 -10.67 -8.51
N ARG A 432 25.99 -10.46 -8.30
CA ARG A 432 26.99 -10.48 -9.37
C ARG A 432 28.09 -11.49 -9.07
N PRO A 433 27.98 -12.73 -9.60
CA PRO A 433 29.07 -13.70 -9.50
C PRO A 433 30.36 -13.11 -10.07
N GLU A 434 31.42 -13.12 -9.29
CA GLU A 434 32.76 -12.70 -9.73
C GLU A 434 33.54 -13.90 -10.31
N ASN A 435 33.37 -15.06 -9.69
CA ASN A 435 33.90 -16.35 -10.11
C ASN A 435 33.03 -17.46 -9.51
N ASP A 436 33.41 -18.73 -9.72
CA ASP A 436 32.65 -19.91 -9.27
C ASP A 436 32.58 -20.10 -7.74
N SER A 437 33.23 -19.23 -6.95
CA SER A 437 33.27 -19.31 -5.48
C SER A 437 33.07 -17.98 -4.76
N THR A 438 32.85 -16.89 -5.51
CA THR A 438 32.68 -15.54 -4.95
C THR A 438 31.54 -14.81 -5.66
N VAL A 439 30.64 -14.22 -4.87
CA VAL A 439 29.53 -13.39 -5.35
C VAL A 439 29.59 -12.01 -4.70
N ASN A 440 29.48 -10.98 -5.53
CA ASN A 440 29.36 -9.60 -5.08
C ASN A 440 27.86 -9.25 -4.94
N LEU A 441 27.53 -8.49 -3.90
CA LEU A 441 26.15 -8.08 -3.61
C LEU A 441 26.02 -6.57 -3.81
N ILE A 442 24.94 -6.14 -4.46
CA ILE A 442 24.62 -4.72 -4.62
C ILE A 442 23.25 -4.47 -4.00
N TYR A 443 23.22 -3.65 -2.96
CA TYR A 443 22.01 -3.17 -2.31
C TYR A 443 21.58 -1.85 -2.96
N ASN A 444 20.52 -1.90 -3.78
CA ASN A 444 19.91 -0.73 -4.40
C ASN A 444 18.81 -0.20 -3.45
N VAL A 445 19.07 0.93 -2.80
CA VAL A 445 18.11 1.59 -1.91
C VAL A 445 17.51 2.80 -2.59
N GLU A 446 16.24 3.09 -2.31
CA GLU A 446 15.58 4.32 -2.75
C GLU A 446 15.09 5.08 -1.53
N GLU A 447 15.67 6.25 -1.29
CA GLU A 447 15.33 7.06 -0.13
C GLU A 447 13.93 7.66 -0.21
N LYS A 448 13.23 7.66 0.93
CA LYS A 448 11.97 8.36 1.14
C LYS A 448 12.12 9.40 2.25
N SER A 449 11.20 10.35 2.30
CA SER A 449 11.14 11.29 3.42
C SER A 449 10.81 10.54 4.71
N SER A 450 11.77 10.48 5.64
CA SER A 450 11.64 9.77 6.92
C SER A 450 11.43 10.70 8.12
N ASP A 451 11.64 12.00 7.93
CA ASP A 451 11.45 13.03 8.95
C ASP A 451 9.96 13.38 9.00
N TYR A 452 9.39 13.46 10.21
CA TYR A 452 7.96 13.74 10.36
C TYR A 452 7.69 14.85 11.39
N LEU A 453 6.74 15.71 11.02
CA LEU A 453 6.18 16.77 11.84
C LEU A 453 4.84 16.28 12.37
N ASN A 454 4.74 16.07 13.67
CA ASN A 454 3.48 15.69 14.29
C ASN A 454 2.78 16.93 14.84
N ALA A 455 1.63 17.24 14.25
CA ALA A 455 0.68 18.19 14.80
C ALA A 455 -0.58 17.42 15.17
N SER A 456 -0.98 17.46 16.44
CA SER A 456 -2.23 16.84 16.88
C SER A 456 -3.08 17.87 17.62
N VAL A 457 -4.39 17.71 17.48
CA VAL A 457 -5.39 18.42 18.27
C VAL A 457 -6.34 17.38 18.81
N GLY A 458 -6.60 17.42 20.11
CA GLY A 458 -7.50 16.54 20.81
C GLY A 458 -8.48 17.33 21.66
N TYR A 459 -9.65 16.75 21.90
CA TYR A 459 -10.59 17.23 22.90
C TYR A 459 -10.84 16.10 23.90
N SER A 460 -10.74 16.40 25.19
CA SER A 460 -11.10 15.46 26.25
C SER A 460 -12.05 16.15 27.22
N GLY A 461 -12.98 15.38 27.81
CA GLY A 461 -13.89 15.91 28.83
C GLY A 461 -13.17 16.46 30.06
N SER A 462 -11.95 15.96 30.36
CA SER A 462 -11.15 16.38 31.50
C SER A 462 -10.25 17.60 31.23
N PHE A 463 -9.65 17.72 30.04
CA PHE A 463 -8.67 18.76 29.71
C PHE A 463 -9.16 19.79 28.67
N GLY A 464 -10.36 19.61 28.12
CA GLY A 464 -10.85 20.41 27.01
C GLY A 464 -9.99 20.22 25.75
N PHE A 465 -9.82 21.29 24.97
CA PHE A 465 -8.94 21.29 23.81
C PHE A 465 -7.46 21.21 24.24
N SER A 466 -6.75 20.29 23.63
CA SER A 466 -5.30 20.10 23.75
C SER A 466 -4.69 20.02 22.36
N GLY A 467 -3.44 20.45 22.22
CA GLY A 467 -2.65 20.30 21.01
C GLY A 467 -1.25 19.80 21.32
N SER A 468 -0.59 19.24 20.31
CA SER A 468 0.83 18.94 20.35
C SER A 468 1.48 19.33 19.03
N VAL A 469 2.68 19.90 19.10
CA VAL A 469 3.55 20.07 17.95
C VAL A 469 4.88 19.40 18.28
N GLY A 470 5.39 18.58 17.37
CA GLY A 470 6.71 18.04 17.47
C GLY A 470 7.35 17.78 16.12
N VAL A 471 8.65 17.57 16.18
CA VAL A 471 9.49 17.30 15.02
C VAL A 471 10.40 16.14 15.43
N THR A 472 10.38 15.07 14.63
CA THR A 472 11.34 13.97 14.77
C THR A 472 12.18 13.88 13.51
N LEU A 473 13.47 14.16 13.67
CA LEU A 473 14.47 13.94 12.63
C LEU A 473 15.05 12.54 12.85
N THR A 474 14.64 11.58 12.03
CA THR A 474 14.95 10.16 12.24
C THR A 474 16.34 9.79 11.71
N ASN A 475 16.86 10.57 10.77
CA ASN A 475 18.17 10.37 10.15
C ASN A 475 19.08 11.61 10.34
N PHE A 476 19.11 12.17 11.55
CA PHE A 476 19.92 13.32 11.92
C PHE A 476 21.41 12.99 12.01
N SER A 477 22.26 14.03 11.93
CA SER A 477 23.71 13.95 12.13
C SER A 477 24.15 15.15 12.96
N ILE A 478 24.50 14.95 14.24
CA ILE A 478 24.98 16.02 15.12
C ILE A 478 26.31 16.62 14.65
N ALA A 479 27.13 15.81 13.96
CA ALA A 479 28.38 16.26 13.36
C ALA A 479 28.16 17.11 12.10
N GLU A 480 27.07 16.86 11.36
CA GLU A 480 26.72 17.58 10.14
C GLU A 480 25.21 17.92 10.10
N PRO A 481 24.73 18.84 10.97
CA PRO A 481 23.29 19.05 11.20
C PRO A 481 22.50 19.46 9.95
N PHE A 482 23.14 20.17 9.02
CA PHE A 482 22.51 20.64 7.78
C PHE A 482 22.57 19.63 6.62
N LYS A 483 23.43 18.61 6.70
CA LYS A 483 23.49 17.53 5.70
C LYS A 483 22.70 16.29 6.12
N MET A 484 22.45 16.12 7.42
CA MET A 484 21.74 14.98 7.99
C MET A 484 22.45 13.65 7.64
N GLY A 485 21.71 12.54 7.56
CA GLY A 485 22.22 11.26 7.06
C GLY A 485 23.05 10.44 8.06
N GLY A 486 23.09 10.85 9.33
CA GLY A 486 23.92 10.21 10.36
C GLY A 486 23.26 9.01 11.05
N GLY A 487 21.98 8.76 10.79
CA GLY A 487 21.20 7.72 11.45
C GLY A 487 21.00 7.96 12.95
N GLN A 488 21.18 9.20 13.43
CA GLN A 488 20.86 9.63 14.79
C GLN A 488 19.43 10.16 14.84
N ILE A 489 18.80 10.11 16.00
CA ILE A 489 17.42 10.59 16.16
C ILE A 489 17.44 11.84 17.04
N LEU A 490 16.89 12.92 16.53
CA LEU A 490 16.61 14.14 17.29
C LEU A 490 15.10 14.34 17.36
N ASN A 491 14.56 14.40 18.58
CA ASN A 491 13.13 14.58 18.83
C ASN A 491 12.90 15.86 19.63
N PHE A 492 12.01 16.70 19.13
CA PHE A 492 11.42 17.79 19.90
C PHE A 492 9.91 17.58 19.96
N ASN A 493 9.32 17.69 21.15
CA ASN A 493 7.88 17.60 21.34
C ASN A 493 7.39 18.66 22.33
N TRP A 494 6.36 19.40 21.94
CA TRP A 494 5.68 20.36 22.79
C TRP A 494 4.18 20.08 22.78
N GLN A 495 3.65 19.67 23.93
CA GLN A 495 2.23 19.45 24.17
C GLN A 495 1.68 20.59 25.02
N PHE A 496 0.47 21.04 24.74
CA PHE A 496 -0.17 22.16 25.43
C PHE A 496 -1.70 21.99 25.48
N GLY A 497 -2.32 22.40 26.58
CA GLY A 497 -3.77 22.46 26.78
C GLY A 497 -4.27 23.91 26.89
N VAL A 498 -5.55 24.13 26.57
CA VAL A 498 -6.21 25.44 26.77
C VAL A 498 -6.06 25.90 28.23
N GLY A 499 -5.87 27.20 28.43
CA GLY A 499 -5.74 27.79 29.77
C GLY A 499 -4.48 27.37 30.53
N ASN A 500 -3.50 26.76 29.85
CA ASN A 500 -2.25 26.25 30.44
C ASN A 500 -2.52 25.17 31.53
N PHE A 501 -3.61 24.41 31.41
CA PHE A 501 -3.95 23.29 32.30
C PHE A 501 -2.96 22.12 32.18
N TYR A 502 -2.31 21.98 31.03
CA TYR A 502 -1.28 20.98 30.80
C TYR A 502 -0.26 21.54 29.80
N ARG A 503 1.02 21.33 30.05
CA ARG A 503 2.10 21.64 29.13
C ARG A 503 3.26 20.67 29.36
N THR A 504 3.74 20.04 28.30
CA THR A 504 4.94 19.19 28.35
C THR A 504 5.87 19.55 27.22
N LEU A 505 7.11 19.87 27.56
CA LEU A 505 8.21 20.08 26.62
C LEU A 505 9.18 18.91 26.77
N THR A 506 9.54 18.26 25.66
CA THR A 506 10.52 17.18 25.64
C THR A 506 11.53 17.42 24.53
N LEU A 507 12.82 17.25 24.83
CA LEU A 507 13.90 17.22 23.84
C LEU A 507 14.69 15.93 24.05
N GLY A 508 14.81 15.13 23.00
CA GLY A 508 15.48 13.83 23.02
C GLY A 508 16.53 13.71 21.92
N PHE A 509 17.65 13.09 22.24
CA PHE A 509 18.70 12.70 21.29
C PHE A 509 19.03 11.22 21.47
N THR A 510 19.20 10.49 20.38
CA THR A 510 19.58 9.07 20.41
C THR A 510 20.62 8.76 19.33
N GLU A 511 21.70 8.11 19.74
CA GLU A 511 22.69 7.47 18.87
C GLU A 511 22.43 5.95 18.91
N PRO A 512 21.81 5.35 17.88
CA PRO A 512 21.48 3.92 17.88
C PRO A 512 22.71 3.01 17.78
N TRP A 513 23.84 3.51 17.25
CA TRP A 513 25.07 2.74 17.07
C TRP A 513 26.29 3.43 17.69
N PHE A 514 26.28 3.54 19.01
CA PHE A 514 27.37 4.15 19.75
C PHE A 514 28.68 3.36 19.56
N MET A 515 29.74 4.09 19.21
CA MET A 515 31.06 3.53 18.88
C MET A 515 31.02 2.44 17.78
N ASP A 516 30.13 2.60 16.80
CA ASP A 516 29.95 1.65 15.68
C ASP A 516 29.60 0.22 16.14
N THR A 517 29.00 0.09 17.31
CA THR A 517 28.41 -1.15 17.82
C THR A 517 26.90 -1.02 17.89
N PRO A 518 26.10 -2.10 17.87
CA PRO A 518 24.63 -2.05 17.99
C PRO A 518 24.20 -1.74 19.44
N THR A 519 24.85 -0.75 20.05
CA THR A 519 24.62 -0.23 21.39
C THR A 519 24.00 1.15 21.23
N LEU A 520 22.73 1.26 21.61
CA LEU A 520 22.01 2.52 21.61
C LEU A 520 22.38 3.30 22.86
N VAL A 521 22.69 4.59 22.70
CA VAL A 521 22.79 5.56 23.79
C VAL A 521 21.85 6.71 23.50
N GLY A 522 21.01 7.06 24.47
CA GLY A 522 20.09 8.18 24.32
C GLY A 522 19.96 9.01 25.59
N PHE A 523 19.52 10.25 25.37
CA PHE A 523 19.29 11.24 26.40
C PHE A 523 18.01 12.00 26.11
N ASP A 524 17.16 12.16 27.12
CA ASP A 524 15.91 12.90 27.02
C ASP A 524 15.80 13.88 28.19
N VAL A 525 15.41 15.13 27.93
CA VAL A 525 15.06 16.11 28.96
C VAL A 525 13.61 16.52 28.80
N PHE A 526 12.95 16.75 29.92
CA PHE A 526 11.56 17.15 29.93
C PHE A 526 11.26 18.23 30.96
N ASP A 527 10.29 19.08 30.65
CA ASP A 527 9.64 20.04 31.55
C ASP A 527 8.13 19.92 31.39
N THR A 528 7.45 19.59 32.47
CA THR A 528 6.01 19.37 32.52
C THR A 528 5.39 20.28 33.55
N ARG A 529 4.30 20.94 33.18
CA ARG A 529 3.42 21.68 34.09
C ARG A 529 2.00 21.21 33.92
N GLN A 530 1.34 20.92 35.03
CA GLN A 530 -0.04 20.47 35.05
C GLN A 530 -0.78 21.28 36.10
N ARG A 531 -1.89 21.90 35.71
CA ARG A 531 -2.78 22.66 36.56
C ARG A 531 -4.17 22.11 36.33
N PHE A 532 -4.65 21.26 37.23
CA PHE A 532 -6.00 20.71 37.21
C PHE A 532 -6.65 20.92 38.58
N PHE A 533 -7.17 19.88 39.22
CA PHE A 533 -7.48 19.91 40.66
C PHE A 533 -6.22 19.96 41.56
N TYR A 534 -5.02 19.91 40.97
CA TYR A 534 -3.69 20.10 41.60
C TYR A 534 -2.80 20.99 40.69
N ASP A 535 -1.77 21.65 41.21
CA ASP A 535 -0.72 22.33 40.41
C ASP A 535 0.63 21.62 40.65
N LEU A 536 1.14 20.96 39.61
CA LEU A 536 2.35 20.15 39.63
C LEU A 536 3.31 20.61 38.54
N ARG A 537 4.58 20.79 38.92
CA ARG A 537 5.70 20.98 37.98
C ARG A 537 6.68 19.83 38.11
N GLN A 538 7.12 19.31 36.97
CA GLN A 538 8.10 18.23 36.90
C GLN A 538 9.14 18.57 35.87
N SER A 539 10.42 18.53 36.26
CA SER A 539 11.53 18.68 35.32
C SER A 539 12.53 17.56 35.57
N GLY A 540 13.11 17.03 34.50
CA GLY A 540 13.96 15.86 34.65
C GLY A 540 14.76 15.51 33.40
N GLY A 541 15.54 14.46 33.55
CA GLY A 541 16.38 13.91 32.50
C GLY A 541 16.42 12.39 32.57
N THR A 542 16.54 11.75 31.42
CA THR A 542 16.67 10.29 31.28
C THR A 542 17.89 9.99 30.44
N VAL A 543 18.71 9.06 30.90
CA VAL A 543 19.78 8.43 30.12
C VAL A 543 19.39 6.98 29.87
N LYS A 544 19.48 6.54 28.62
CA LYS A 544 19.15 5.16 28.22
C LYS A 544 20.33 4.53 27.49
N VAL A 545 20.61 3.28 27.81
CA VAL A 545 21.59 2.46 27.12
C VAL A 545 20.93 1.14 26.77
N GLY A 546 20.92 0.78 25.49
CA GLY A 546 20.31 -0.47 25.04
C GLY A 546 21.17 -1.20 24.02
N ARG A 547 20.86 -2.47 23.79
CA ARG A 547 21.62 -3.32 22.88
C ARG A 547 20.74 -4.42 22.31
N ARG A 548 20.89 -4.68 21.01
CA ARG A 548 20.35 -5.87 20.35
C ARG A 548 21.16 -7.10 20.79
N LEU A 549 20.48 -8.13 21.25
CA LEU A 549 21.11 -9.40 21.62
C LEU A 549 21.36 -10.25 20.37
N LYS A 550 22.25 -11.24 20.49
CA LYS A 550 22.44 -12.28 19.46
C LYS A 550 21.93 -13.64 19.91
N TRP A 551 21.67 -13.79 21.20
CA TRP A 551 21.17 -15.01 21.82
C TRP A 551 19.99 -14.62 22.75
N PRO A 552 18.88 -15.37 22.73
CA PRO A 552 18.64 -16.59 21.94
C PRO A 552 18.39 -16.34 20.44
N ASP A 553 17.97 -15.14 20.07
CA ASP A 553 17.90 -14.65 18.69
C ASP A 553 18.19 -13.13 18.64
N ASP A 554 18.21 -12.55 17.44
CA ASP A 554 18.50 -11.12 17.22
C ASP A 554 17.27 -10.21 17.16
N PHE A 555 16.07 -10.75 17.42
CA PHE A 555 14.86 -9.97 17.68
C PHE A 555 14.81 -9.45 19.11
N PHE A 556 15.63 -10.00 20.01
CA PHE A 556 15.75 -9.54 21.39
C PHE A 556 16.53 -8.23 21.49
N TYR A 557 15.98 -7.32 22.28
CA TYR A 557 16.56 -6.03 22.63
C TYR A 557 16.44 -5.82 24.13
N ILE A 558 17.55 -5.41 24.74
CA ILE A 558 17.59 -5.00 26.15
C ILE A 558 17.90 -3.52 26.26
N GLN A 559 17.34 -2.86 27.26
CA GLN A 559 17.63 -1.47 27.57
C GLN A 559 17.61 -1.24 29.08
N GLY A 560 18.66 -0.61 29.58
CA GLY A 560 18.68 0.03 30.89
C GLY A 560 18.36 1.51 30.74
N LEU A 561 17.64 2.07 31.70
CA LEU A 561 17.42 3.51 31.80
C LEU A 561 17.70 4.00 33.22
N PHE A 562 18.23 5.21 33.30
CA PHE A 562 18.33 5.97 34.54
C PHE A 562 17.60 7.29 34.35
N LYS A 563 16.59 7.53 35.20
CA LYS A 563 15.75 8.73 35.15
C LYS A 563 15.90 9.50 36.47
N PHE A 564 16.16 10.79 36.34
CA PHE A 564 16.08 11.75 37.44
C PHE A 564 14.90 12.69 37.19
N GLN A 565 14.08 12.90 38.21
CA GLN A 565 12.92 13.79 38.13
C GLN A 565 12.80 14.59 39.42
N TYR A 566 12.64 15.89 39.26
CA TYR A 566 12.32 16.84 40.32
C TYR A 566 10.84 17.18 40.23
N ASN A 567 10.08 16.92 41.29
CA ASN A 567 8.66 17.25 41.36
C ASN A 567 8.43 18.37 42.37
N ASP A 568 7.64 19.35 41.97
CA ASP A 568 7.18 20.48 42.77
C ASP A 568 5.65 20.49 42.74
N VAL A 569 5.04 19.97 43.80
CA VAL A 569 3.58 19.97 43.99
C VAL A 569 3.22 21.25 44.74
N ILE A 570 2.68 22.23 44.01
CA ILE A 570 2.31 23.55 44.51
C ILE A 570 0.96 23.51 45.24
N ASP A 571 -0.01 22.78 44.67
CA ASP A 571 -1.32 22.49 45.27
C ASP A 571 -1.61 21.02 45.03
N GLY A 572 -1.84 20.26 46.11
CA GLY A 572 -2.01 18.82 46.02
C GLY A 572 -3.42 18.35 45.67
N GLY A 573 -4.44 19.22 45.80
CA GLY A 573 -5.82 18.87 45.47
C GLY A 573 -6.44 17.73 46.26
N ASN A 574 -5.84 17.32 47.39
CA ASN A 574 -6.08 16.06 48.12
C ASN A 574 -5.60 14.76 47.42
N PHE A 575 -4.93 14.86 46.27
CA PHE A 575 -4.39 13.72 45.53
C PHE A 575 -2.86 13.59 45.68
N TYR A 576 -2.15 14.72 45.77
CA TYR A 576 -0.70 14.78 45.93
C TYR A 576 -0.32 15.30 47.32
N VAL A 577 0.80 14.80 47.84
CA VAL A 577 1.47 15.42 48.99
C VAL A 577 2.20 16.67 48.49
N GLU A 578 1.86 17.83 49.05
CA GLU A 578 2.45 19.10 48.69
C GLU A 578 3.95 19.19 49.03
N GLY A 579 4.67 19.94 48.21
CA GLY A 579 6.09 20.21 48.38
C GLY A 579 6.99 19.53 47.36
N LEU A 580 8.27 19.50 47.71
CA LEU A 580 9.34 19.11 46.80
C LEU A 580 9.71 17.64 46.97
N SER A 581 9.75 16.90 45.87
CA SER A 581 10.27 15.53 45.84
C SER A 581 11.32 15.34 44.76
N ARG A 582 12.26 14.43 45.03
CA ARG A 582 13.28 14.00 44.08
C ARG A 582 13.11 12.52 43.87
N GLN A 583 13.00 12.13 42.61
CA GLN A 583 12.75 10.77 42.18
C GLN A 583 13.91 10.32 41.31
N TYR A 584 14.48 9.16 41.66
CA TYR A 584 15.56 8.52 40.93
C TYR A 584 15.09 7.11 40.59
N THR A 585 15.00 6.81 39.30
CA THR A 585 14.44 5.56 38.80
C THR A 585 15.47 4.84 37.94
N LEU A 586 15.71 3.57 38.26
CA LEU A 586 16.36 2.62 37.36
C LEU A 586 15.29 1.81 36.66
N GLY A 587 15.33 1.76 35.34
CA GLY A 587 14.44 0.92 34.56
C GLY A 587 15.21 -0.11 33.74
N PHE A 588 14.54 -1.24 33.51
CA PHE A 588 15.00 -2.33 32.66
C PHE A 588 13.87 -2.70 31.71
N THR A 589 14.18 -2.74 30.42
CA THR A 589 13.27 -3.16 29.36
C THR A 589 13.89 -4.33 28.62
N LEU A 590 13.16 -5.44 28.52
CA LEU A 590 13.44 -6.56 27.64
C LEU A 590 12.33 -6.61 26.60
N THR A 591 12.68 -6.63 25.32
CA THR A 591 11.69 -6.72 24.24
C THR A 591 12.14 -7.74 23.20
N ARG A 592 11.20 -8.50 22.64
CA ARG A 592 11.39 -9.30 21.43
C ARG A 592 10.37 -8.85 20.40
N THR A 593 10.81 -8.33 19.26
CA THR A 593 9.93 -7.82 18.20
C THR A 593 10.22 -8.55 16.90
N ASP A 594 9.27 -9.37 16.47
CA ASP A 594 9.35 -10.20 15.28
C ASP A 594 8.03 -10.05 14.51
N ILE A 595 7.94 -8.95 13.74
CA ILE A 595 6.74 -8.58 12.97
C ILE A 595 7.14 -8.33 11.51
N ASP A 596 6.20 -8.57 10.60
CA ASP A 596 6.41 -8.45 9.16
C ASP A 596 6.33 -7.02 8.65
N ASN A 597 5.38 -6.22 9.17
CA ASN A 597 5.19 -4.83 8.78
C ASN A 597 4.96 -3.95 10.03
N PRO A 598 5.64 -2.80 10.17
CA PRO A 598 5.51 -1.93 11.35
C PRO A 598 4.21 -1.12 11.41
N ILE A 599 3.50 -0.94 10.30
CA ILE A 599 2.27 -0.12 10.21
C ILE A 599 1.02 -1.01 10.29
N PHE A 600 0.98 -2.07 9.49
CA PHE A 600 -0.07 -3.10 9.53
C PHE A 600 0.58 -4.47 9.76
N PRO A 601 0.96 -4.81 11.01
CA PRO A 601 1.51 -6.11 11.29
C PRO A 601 0.43 -7.17 11.07
N SER A 602 0.72 -8.14 10.20
CA SER A 602 -0.22 -9.20 9.86
C SER A 602 0.25 -10.57 10.37
N ARG A 603 1.54 -10.70 10.70
CA ARG A 603 2.15 -11.91 11.25
C ARG A 603 3.19 -11.57 12.30
N GLY A 604 3.32 -12.45 13.29
CA GLY A 604 4.43 -12.45 14.23
C GLY A 604 4.02 -12.01 15.63
N SER A 605 4.96 -11.47 16.40
CA SER A 605 4.73 -11.09 17.80
C SER A 605 5.62 -9.95 18.27
N LYS A 606 5.12 -9.22 19.27
CA LYS A 606 5.90 -8.24 20.03
C LYS A 606 5.68 -8.47 21.52
N ILE A 607 6.72 -8.87 22.21
CA ILE A 607 6.69 -9.15 23.65
C ILE A 607 7.59 -8.14 24.34
N SER A 608 7.09 -7.48 25.38
CA SER A 608 7.82 -6.48 26.15
C SER A 608 7.64 -6.69 27.65
N PHE A 609 8.74 -6.65 28.39
CA PHE A 609 8.76 -6.64 29.83
C PHE A 609 9.52 -5.40 30.29
N VAL A 610 8.85 -4.55 31.08
CA VAL A 610 9.39 -3.31 31.62
C VAL A 610 9.34 -3.38 33.14
N SER A 611 10.47 -3.09 33.77
CA SER A 611 10.63 -3.07 35.21
C SER A 611 11.21 -1.71 35.60
N GLU A 612 10.60 -1.04 36.56
CA GLU A 612 11.07 0.23 37.11
C GLU A 612 11.25 0.11 38.62
N LEU A 613 12.41 0.54 39.10
CA LEU A 613 12.75 0.65 40.51
C LEU A 613 13.03 2.12 40.81
N SER A 614 12.16 2.74 41.60
CA SER A 614 12.31 4.13 42.05
C SER A 614 12.61 4.15 43.54
N GLY A 615 13.64 4.90 43.95
CA GLY A 615 14.06 4.98 45.36
C GLY A 615 14.49 3.63 45.95
N GLY A 616 14.06 3.35 47.18
CA GLY A 616 14.36 2.15 47.95
C GLY A 616 15.67 2.26 48.74
N PRO A 617 16.25 1.13 49.21
CA PRO A 617 17.48 1.17 50.02
C PRO A 617 18.74 1.57 49.23
N PHE A 618 18.66 1.61 47.89
CA PHE A 618 19.83 1.76 47.01
C PHE A 618 19.86 3.07 46.22
N LEU A 619 18.71 3.67 45.91
CA LEU A 619 18.65 4.94 45.17
C LEU A 619 18.22 6.06 46.12
N PRO A 620 18.80 7.26 45.99
CA PRO A 620 18.34 8.42 46.76
C PRO A 620 16.92 8.82 46.32
N GLY A 621 16.27 9.67 47.11
CA GLY A 621 14.93 10.19 46.81
C GLY A 621 13.93 9.89 47.89
N ASN A 622 12.68 10.31 47.65
CA ASN A 622 11.56 10.17 48.59
C ASN A 622 10.31 9.57 47.94
N VAL A 623 10.48 8.89 46.80
CA VAL A 623 9.44 8.17 46.07
C VAL A 623 9.96 6.75 45.86
N ASP A 624 9.35 5.77 46.52
CA ASP A 624 9.89 4.41 46.70
C ASP A 624 8.88 3.38 46.18
N TYR A 625 9.08 2.90 44.95
CA TYR A 625 8.24 1.87 44.37
C TYR A 625 9.01 0.97 43.41
N TYR A 626 8.43 -0.21 43.18
CA TYR A 626 8.78 -1.09 42.09
C TYR A 626 7.55 -1.32 41.22
N LYS A 627 7.69 -1.12 39.91
CA LYS A 627 6.62 -1.23 38.92
C LYS A 627 7.02 -2.19 37.82
N LEU A 628 6.09 -3.05 37.43
CA LEU A 628 6.21 -4.02 36.37
C LEU A 628 5.13 -3.78 35.33
N ASN A 629 5.49 -3.88 34.06
CA ASN A 629 4.57 -3.98 32.95
C ASN A 629 5.00 -5.12 32.03
N PHE A 630 4.04 -5.92 31.60
CA PHE A 630 4.24 -6.97 30.63
C PHE A 630 3.20 -6.82 29.51
N THR A 631 3.67 -6.76 28.27
CA THR A 631 2.83 -6.69 27.08
C THR A 631 3.21 -7.82 26.13
N ALA A 632 2.21 -8.55 25.62
CA ALA A 632 2.40 -9.53 24.57
C ALA A 632 1.35 -9.32 23.46
N ASP A 633 1.83 -8.86 22.31
CA ASP A 633 1.06 -8.68 21.08
C ASP A 633 1.35 -9.86 20.13
N LEU A 634 0.29 -10.44 19.58
CA LEU A 634 0.32 -11.56 18.64
C LEU A 634 -0.46 -11.20 17.37
N TYR A 635 0.09 -11.51 16.21
CA TYR A 635 -0.49 -11.23 14.90
C TYR A 635 -0.52 -12.50 14.05
N LYS A 636 -1.67 -12.79 13.44
CA LYS A 636 -1.87 -13.97 12.60
C LYS A 636 -2.68 -13.60 11.34
N ARG A 637 -2.11 -13.85 10.16
CA ARG A 637 -2.83 -13.74 8.88
C ARG A 637 -3.97 -14.76 8.84
N LEU A 638 -5.10 -14.34 8.29
CA LEU A 638 -6.24 -15.21 8.04
C LEU A 638 -6.36 -15.47 6.54
N PHE A 639 -6.73 -16.70 6.19
CA PHE A 639 -6.91 -17.14 4.79
C PHE A 639 -5.69 -16.90 3.89
N ASN A 640 -4.47 -16.90 4.46
CA ASN A 640 -3.22 -16.55 3.77
C ASN A 640 -3.22 -15.17 3.08
N SER A 641 -4.18 -14.30 3.39
CA SER A 641 -4.23 -12.94 2.85
C SER A 641 -3.36 -11.98 3.66
N ASN A 642 -2.66 -11.08 2.97
CA ASN A 642 -1.94 -9.97 3.59
C ASN A 642 -2.85 -8.81 3.99
N LYS A 643 -4.14 -8.86 3.61
CA LYS A 643 -5.12 -7.83 3.92
C LYS A 643 -5.93 -8.13 5.18
N LEU A 644 -6.02 -9.39 5.63
CA LEU A 644 -6.82 -9.77 6.80
C LEU A 644 -5.95 -10.37 7.91
N ALA A 645 -5.94 -9.74 9.08
CA ALA A 645 -5.13 -10.14 10.21
C ALA A 645 -5.94 -10.22 11.52
N PHE A 646 -5.72 -11.28 12.27
CA PHE A 646 -6.14 -11.40 13.66
C PHE A 646 -5.04 -10.86 14.58
N TYR A 647 -5.41 -9.93 15.46
CA TYR A 647 -4.55 -9.35 16.49
C TYR A 647 -5.05 -9.73 17.88
N SER A 648 -4.14 -10.13 18.76
CA SER A 648 -4.43 -10.40 20.16
C SER A 648 -3.37 -9.74 21.04
N SER A 649 -3.77 -9.11 22.12
CA SER A 649 -2.88 -8.44 23.07
C SER A 649 -3.23 -8.78 24.51
N VAL A 650 -2.18 -8.98 25.31
CA VAL A 650 -2.24 -9.10 26.77
C VAL A 650 -1.38 -8.01 27.36
N ASN A 651 -1.94 -7.23 28.28
CA ASN A 651 -1.23 -6.18 29.02
C ASN A 651 -1.48 -6.35 30.52
N LEU A 652 -0.40 -6.55 31.28
CA LEU A 652 -0.42 -6.76 32.71
C LEU A 652 0.46 -5.71 33.38
N GLY A 653 -0.05 -5.09 34.43
CA GLY A 653 0.64 -4.07 35.22
C GLY A 653 0.63 -4.41 36.71
N TYR A 654 1.73 -4.14 37.39
CA TYR A 654 1.82 -4.27 38.84
C TYR A 654 2.72 -3.19 39.45
N ILE A 655 2.30 -2.56 40.55
CA ILE A 655 3.11 -1.60 41.31
C ILE A 655 3.01 -1.86 42.80
N LYS A 656 4.17 -1.82 43.47
CA LYS A 656 4.28 -1.97 44.92
C LYS A 656 5.22 -0.92 45.49
N ASP A 657 4.88 -0.39 46.66
CA ASP A 657 5.80 0.42 47.46
C ASP A 657 6.92 -0.46 48.02
N LEU A 658 8.15 0.07 47.99
CA LEU A 658 9.32 -0.60 48.60
C LEU A 658 9.39 -0.32 50.09
N LYS A 659 8.96 0.88 50.49
CA LYS A 659 8.86 1.32 51.88
C LYS A 659 7.41 1.72 52.16
N LEU A 660 6.85 1.11 53.20
CA LEU A 660 5.46 1.31 53.58
C LEU A 660 5.19 2.79 53.88
N GLY A 661 4.17 3.35 53.22
CA GLY A 661 3.71 4.73 53.45
C GLY A 661 4.52 5.83 52.74
N THR A 662 5.41 5.49 51.81
CA THR A 662 6.07 6.50 50.97
C THR A 662 5.05 7.20 50.05
N PRO A 663 5.15 8.53 49.84
CA PRO A 663 4.28 9.27 48.91
C PRO A 663 4.58 8.89 47.45
N ILE A 664 3.80 7.94 46.92
CA ILE A 664 3.80 7.62 45.49
C ILE A 664 2.86 8.60 44.78
N ASN A 665 3.35 9.23 43.72
CA ASN A 665 2.53 10.11 42.88
C ASN A 665 1.36 9.32 42.27
N PRO A 666 0.11 9.81 42.35
CA PRO A 666 -1.06 9.14 41.75
C PRO A 666 -0.86 8.61 40.32
N PHE A 667 -0.15 9.32 39.44
CA PHE A 667 0.10 8.86 38.06
C PHE A 667 1.05 7.66 37.93
N GLU A 668 1.67 7.22 39.01
CA GLU A 668 2.39 5.96 39.02
C GLU A 668 1.44 4.76 39.13
N PHE A 669 0.22 4.94 39.65
CA PHE A 669 -0.82 3.91 39.67
C PHE A 669 -1.45 3.71 38.29
N PHE A 670 -2.12 2.59 38.12
CA PHE A 670 -2.84 2.28 36.89
C PHE A 670 -4.25 2.87 36.92
N TYR A 671 -4.66 3.45 35.79
CA TYR A 671 -6.03 3.86 35.51
C TYR A 671 -6.48 3.22 34.20
N MET A 672 -7.79 3.07 34.01
CA MET A 672 -8.35 2.49 32.80
C MET A 672 -9.65 3.17 32.37
N GLY A 673 -9.88 3.22 31.06
CA GLY A 673 -11.07 3.79 30.43
C GLY A 673 -10.74 4.75 29.29
N GLY A 674 -11.73 5.01 28.44
CA GLY A 674 -11.66 5.99 27.37
C GLY A 674 -10.68 5.65 26.24
N ASN A 675 -10.18 6.69 25.60
CA ASN A 675 -9.37 6.60 24.37
C ASN A 675 -7.85 6.67 24.61
N GLY A 676 -7.42 6.75 25.88
CA GLY A 676 -6.00 6.79 26.25
C GLY A 676 -5.34 8.16 26.06
N LEU A 677 -6.11 9.21 25.76
CA LEU A 677 -5.60 10.59 25.72
C LEU A 677 -5.44 11.19 27.12
N VAL A 678 -6.09 10.61 28.13
CA VAL A 678 -5.94 11.03 29.52
C VAL A 678 -4.67 10.42 30.12
N ILE A 679 -3.88 11.26 30.79
CA ILE A 679 -2.57 10.94 31.38
C ILE A 679 -2.66 9.66 32.24
N ALA A 680 -1.66 8.78 32.11
CA ALA A 680 -1.53 7.53 32.88
C ALA A 680 -2.76 6.61 32.83
N THR A 681 -3.57 6.70 31.76
CA THR A 681 -4.81 5.93 31.62
C THR A 681 -4.65 4.93 30.47
N THR A 682 -4.82 3.65 30.79
CA THR A 682 -4.85 2.57 29.80
C THR A 682 -6.20 2.63 29.08
N PRO A 683 -6.25 2.75 27.75
CA PRO A 683 -7.52 2.83 27.04
C PRO A 683 -8.33 1.54 27.24
N LEU A 684 -9.62 1.68 27.46
CA LEU A 684 -10.60 0.60 27.36
C LEU A 684 -11.80 1.19 26.62
N ARG A 685 -11.86 0.92 25.31
CA ARG A 685 -12.81 1.58 24.40
C ARG A 685 -14.23 1.21 24.79
N GLY A 686 -15.16 2.15 24.73
CA GLY A 686 -16.55 1.96 25.16
C GLY A 686 -16.84 2.28 26.63
N TYR A 687 -15.81 2.60 27.42
CA TYR A 687 -15.93 3.20 28.75
C TYR A 687 -15.42 4.64 28.72
N GLU A 688 -15.93 5.50 29.61
CA GLU A 688 -15.41 6.86 29.77
C GLU A 688 -14.03 6.85 30.45
N ASP A 689 -13.25 7.92 30.24
CA ASP A 689 -11.92 8.07 30.82
C ASP A 689 -11.93 7.89 32.34
N ARG A 690 -11.00 7.08 32.87
CA ARG A 690 -10.81 6.83 34.31
C ARG A 690 -12.07 6.37 35.07
N THR A 691 -12.97 5.63 34.42
CA THR A 691 -14.16 5.08 35.08
C THR A 691 -14.01 3.64 35.57
N VAL A 692 -12.95 2.94 35.13
CA VAL A 692 -12.70 1.53 35.48
C VAL A 692 -11.59 1.44 36.52
N GLY A 693 -11.93 0.87 37.68
CA GLY A 693 -11.00 0.60 38.77
C GLY A 693 -11.56 0.84 40.17
N PRO A 694 -10.70 0.82 41.20
CA PRO A 694 -11.09 0.99 42.60
C PRO A 694 -11.59 2.41 42.88
N ARG A 695 -12.60 2.53 43.74
CA ARG A 695 -13.25 3.81 44.09
C ARG A 695 -13.07 4.15 45.57
N ASN A 696 -12.96 5.44 45.88
CA ASN A 696 -13.01 5.95 47.25
C ASN A 696 -14.47 6.03 47.78
N GLY A 697 -14.64 6.47 49.03
CA GLY A 697 -15.97 6.64 49.65
C GLY A 697 -16.86 7.70 49.00
N ASN A 698 -16.30 8.57 48.15
CA ASN A 698 -17.04 9.58 47.38
C ASN A 698 -17.45 9.07 45.99
N GLY A 699 -17.01 7.85 45.60
CA GLY A 699 -17.27 7.24 44.31
C GLY A 699 -16.22 7.55 43.23
N ASP A 700 -15.17 8.31 43.54
CA ASP A 700 -14.11 8.66 42.59
C ASP A 700 -13.13 7.49 42.39
N VAL A 701 -12.69 7.26 41.15
CA VAL A 701 -11.68 6.25 40.85
C VAL A 701 -10.31 6.75 41.31
N ILE A 702 -9.68 6.01 42.23
CA ILE A 702 -8.40 6.40 42.86
C ILE A 702 -7.17 5.80 42.18
N GLY A 703 -7.38 4.92 41.20
CA GLY A 703 -6.31 4.14 40.57
C GLY A 703 -6.00 2.87 41.37
N GLY A 704 -5.29 1.95 40.73
CA GLY A 704 -4.97 0.65 41.32
C GLY A 704 -3.52 0.23 41.14
N ARG A 705 -3.16 -0.81 41.90
CA ARG A 705 -1.81 -1.36 41.94
C ARG A 705 -1.62 -2.55 41.01
N VAL A 706 -2.71 -3.14 40.53
CA VAL A 706 -2.70 -4.23 39.57
C VAL A 706 -3.57 -3.82 38.39
N MET A 707 -3.14 -4.11 37.18
CA MET A 707 -3.91 -3.87 35.97
C MET A 707 -3.82 -5.10 35.07
N THR A 708 -4.95 -5.47 34.46
CA THR A 708 -5.02 -6.52 33.47
C THR A 708 -5.90 -6.07 32.32
N LYS A 709 -5.41 -6.19 31.09
CA LYS A 709 -6.18 -5.91 29.88
C LYS A 709 -5.89 -6.97 28.81
N PHE A 710 -6.95 -7.39 28.15
CA PHE A 710 -6.96 -8.29 27.01
C PHE A 710 -7.66 -7.58 25.85
N THR A 711 -7.08 -7.66 24.67
CA THR A 711 -7.65 -7.10 23.43
C THR A 711 -7.58 -8.17 22.35
N ALA A 712 -8.66 -8.35 21.60
CA ALA A 712 -8.70 -9.10 20.37
C ALA A 712 -9.26 -8.20 19.26
N GLU A 713 -8.62 -8.17 18.10
CA GLU A 713 -9.08 -7.42 16.94
C GLU A 713 -9.02 -8.27 15.67
N LEU A 714 -10.01 -8.08 14.81
CA LEU A 714 -9.97 -8.52 13.42
C LEU A 714 -9.73 -7.28 12.56
N ARG A 715 -8.63 -7.25 11.81
CA ARG A 715 -8.17 -6.08 11.06
C ARG A 715 -8.15 -6.37 9.56
N PHE A 716 -8.72 -5.48 8.78
CA PHE A 716 -8.81 -5.55 7.32
C PHE A 716 -8.16 -4.32 6.67
N ALA A 717 -7.09 -4.52 5.91
CA ALA A 717 -6.40 -3.49 5.16
C ALA A 717 -7.11 -3.22 3.84
N ALA A 718 -7.73 -2.04 3.73
CA ALA A 718 -8.34 -1.55 2.50
C ALA A 718 -7.27 -1.09 1.49
N ALA A 719 -6.24 -0.39 2.00
CA ALA A 719 -5.07 0.02 1.23
C ALA A 719 -3.81 -0.09 2.10
N LEU A 720 -2.67 -0.44 1.51
CA LEU A 720 -1.37 -0.48 2.20
C LEU A 720 -0.40 0.60 1.70
N GLU A 721 -0.52 1.04 0.46
CA GLU A 721 0.28 2.12 -0.14
C GLU A 721 -0.61 2.93 -1.10
N PRO A 722 -0.30 4.21 -1.38
CA PRO A 722 0.73 5.03 -0.72
C PRO A 722 0.32 5.46 0.69
N MET A 723 -0.95 5.27 1.04
CA MET A 723 -1.52 5.59 2.34
C MET A 723 -2.18 4.35 2.95
N PRO A 724 -1.57 3.74 3.98
CA PRO A 724 -2.19 2.64 4.71
C PRO A 724 -3.53 3.03 5.32
N ILE A 725 -4.60 2.32 4.95
CA ILE A 725 -5.95 2.44 5.50
C ILE A 725 -6.41 1.04 5.89
N TYR A 726 -6.80 0.86 7.15
CA TYR A 726 -7.40 -0.40 7.61
C TYR A 726 -8.55 -0.19 8.57
N PHE A 727 -9.54 -1.07 8.45
CA PHE A 727 -10.68 -1.17 9.33
C PHE A 727 -10.44 -2.28 10.36
N LEU A 728 -11.08 -2.16 11.52
CA LEU A 728 -10.99 -3.17 12.54
C LEU A 728 -12.32 -3.36 13.27
N THR A 729 -12.54 -4.58 13.75
CA THR A 729 -13.51 -4.87 14.80
C THR A 729 -12.75 -5.35 16.02
N PHE A 730 -13.22 -5.02 17.22
CA PHE A 730 -12.49 -5.32 18.45
C PHE A 730 -13.40 -5.84 19.56
N ALA A 731 -12.82 -6.66 20.41
CA ALA A 731 -13.34 -7.04 21.71
C ALA A 731 -12.24 -6.81 22.76
N GLU A 732 -12.59 -6.14 23.86
CA GLU A 732 -11.66 -5.87 24.96
C GLU A 732 -12.24 -6.35 26.29
N ALA A 733 -11.36 -6.77 27.19
CA ALA A 733 -11.71 -7.05 28.56
C ALA A 733 -10.58 -6.54 29.47
N GLY A 734 -10.89 -5.72 30.46
CA GLY A 734 -9.86 -5.21 31.35
C GLY A 734 -10.40 -4.69 32.67
N ASN A 735 -9.52 -4.63 33.67
CA ASN A 735 -9.81 -3.97 34.93
C ASN A 735 -8.52 -3.51 35.62
N VAL A 736 -8.71 -2.66 36.64
CA VAL A 736 -7.69 -2.17 37.55
C VAL A 736 -8.11 -2.53 38.97
N PHE A 737 -7.20 -3.10 39.75
CA PHE A 737 -7.49 -3.59 41.10
C PHE A 737 -6.66 -2.85 42.15
N TYR A 738 -7.22 -2.75 43.36
CA TYR A 738 -6.61 -1.98 44.44
C TYR A 738 -5.26 -2.56 44.88
N ASN A 739 -5.16 -3.88 45.03
CA ASN A 739 -3.92 -4.61 45.32
C ASN A 739 -4.01 -6.07 44.83
N LEU A 740 -2.89 -6.79 44.92
CA LEU A 740 -2.80 -8.18 44.46
C LEU A 740 -3.71 -9.14 45.25
N GLN A 741 -3.96 -8.88 46.53
CA GLN A 741 -4.80 -9.72 47.39
C GLN A 741 -6.30 -9.58 47.06
N GLN A 742 -6.71 -8.42 46.56
CA GLN A 742 -8.09 -8.09 46.17
C GLN A 742 -8.29 -8.18 44.64
N THR A 743 -7.37 -8.82 43.93
CA THR A 743 -7.47 -9.01 42.48
C THR A 743 -8.34 -10.22 42.17
N ASP A 744 -9.40 -10.00 41.39
CA ASP A 744 -10.18 -11.05 40.75
C ASP A 744 -10.03 -10.94 39.23
N ILE A 745 -9.24 -11.84 38.65
CA ILE A 745 -8.92 -11.84 37.21
C ILE A 745 -10.13 -12.11 36.31
N PHE A 746 -11.27 -12.52 36.87
CA PHE A 746 -12.51 -12.74 36.14
C PHE A 746 -13.48 -11.55 36.23
N ASP A 747 -13.28 -10.62 37.17
CA ASP A 747 -14.03 -9.36 37.25
C ASP A 747 -13.42 -8.35 36.26
N LEU A 748 -13.73 -8.54 34.98
CA LEU A 748 -13.26 -7.69 33.90
C LEU A 748 -14.42 -6.90 33.28
N ARG A 749 -14.18 -5.61 33.06
CA ARG A 749 -15.05 -4.75 32.25
C ARG A 749 -14.84 -5.10 30.79
N LYS A 750 -15.93 -5.38 30.08
CA LYS A 750 -15.89 -5.87 28.70
C LYS A 750 -16.43 -4.82 27.76
N SER A 751 -15.89 -4.79 26.55
CA SER A 751 -16.42 -3.98 25.47
C SER A 751 -16.21 -4.63 24.11
N VAL A 752 -17.03 -4.22 23.16
CA VAL A 752 -16.89 -4.58 21.74
C VAL A 752 -17.06 -3.33 20.90
N GLY A 753 -16.50 -3.31 19.70
CA GLY A 753 -16.62 -2.16 18.83
C GLY A 753 -15.99 -2.32 17.47
N VAL A 754 -15.96 -1.20 16.75
CA VAL A 754 -15.40 -1.08 15.40
C VAL A 754 -14.50 0.14 15.33
N GLY A 755 -13.55 0.15 14.41
CA GLY A 755 -12.66 1.27 14.22
C GLY A 755 -12.05 1.33 12.83
N ALA A 756 -11.40 2.45 12.56
CA ALA A 756 -10.64 2.70 11.35
C ALA A 756 -9.28 3.32 11.70
N ARG A 757 -8.30 3.09 10.86
CA ARG A 757 -6.92 3.59 10.99
C ARG A 757 -6.45 4.09 9.64
N ILE A 758 -5.84 5.28 9.62
CA ILE A 758 -5.27 5.89 8.43
C ILE A 758 -3.89 6.48 8.76
N LEU A 759 -2.88 6.12 7.98
CA LEU A 759 -1.56 6.74 8.08
C LEU A 759 -1.47 7.91 7.11
N ILE A 760 -1.37 9.13 7.65
CA ILE A 760 -1.19 10.34 6.84
C ILE A 760 0.21 10.86 7.10
N ASN A 761 1.09 10.86 6.09
CA ASN A 761 2.39 11.51 6.23
C ASN A 761 2.25 13.03 5.99
N PRO A 762 2.87 13.89 6.83
CA PRO A 762 3.76 13.59 7.96
C PRO A 762 3.07 13.47 9.34
N ILE A 763 1.73 13.49 9.40
CA ILE A 763 0.94 13.54 10.65
C ILE A 763 1.12 12.29 11.52
N GLY A 764 1.19 11.11 10.91
CA GLY A 764 1.24 9.79 11.58
C GLY A 764 -0.07 9.02 11.48
N LEU A 765 -0.18 7.94 12.28
CA LEU A 765 -1.36 7.06 12.28
C LEU A 765 -2.49 7.70 13.09
N ILE A 766 -3.61 7.96 12.43
CA ILE A 766 -4.85 8.48 13.03
C ILE A 766 -5.83 7.32 13.17
N GLY A 767 -6.54 7.27 14.30
CA GLY A 767 -7.52 6.22 14.57
C GLY A 767 -8.86 6.77 15.07
N PHE A 768 -9.93 6.15 14.59
CA PHE A 768 -11.30 6.38 15.06
C PHE A 768 -11.84 5.06 15.58
N ASP A 769 -12.36 5.05 16.80
CA ASP A 769 -12.94 3.87 17.43
C ASP A 769 -14.32 4.20 17.99
N PHE A 770 -15.28 3.31 17.73
CA PHE A 770 -16.59 3.32 18.36
C PHE A 770 -16.75 2.01 19.14
N GLY A 771 -16.88 2.12 20.46
CA GLY A 771 -16.99 0.96 21.35
C GLY A 771 -18.21 1.05 22.25
N TYR A 772 -18.74 -0.11 22.63
CA TYR A 772 -19.82 -0.30 23.57
C TYR A 772 -19.34 -1.17 24.75
N GLY A 773 -19.30 -0.60 25.95
CA GLY A 773 -19.01 -1.32 27.19
C GLY A 773 -20.28 -1.93 27.80
N PHE A 774 -20.19 -3.16 28.32
CA PHE A 774 -21.30 -3.89 28.94
C PHE A 774 -20.88 -4.72 30.16
#